data_AF-A0A7G3ZEK4-F1
#
_entry.id   AF-A0A7G3ZEK4-F1
#
_cell.length_a   1.000
_cell.length_b   1.000
_cell.length_c   1.000
_cell.angle_alpha   90.00
_cell.angle_beta   90.00
_cell.angle_gamma   90.00
#
_symmetry.space_group_name_H-M   'P 1'
#
loop_
_entity.id
_entity.type
_entity.pdbx_description
1 polymer ?
#
loop_
_entity_poly.entity_id
_entity_poly.type
_entity_poly.pdbx_seq_one_letter_code
_entity_poly.pdbx_strand_id
1 'polypeptide(L)'
;MKFVALVSGGKDSCFNVLHCLKQGHVLVAFANLHPADETKQELDSYMFQTVGHDVVSHYDRCAGIPLFRQEITHGSSRNLEMNYTPTRKDEIEDLHFLLAKIKKEIPEVEAVSVGAILSSYQRTRVEDVCRRLDLTVLSYLWQRDQLELMSEMCSMSKATDTGASDGLNMDARIIKVAAVGLDQSHLNMSLPQIFPIMKRLNRMYEVHICGEGGEFETMVLDAPFFVNGSLELVSQTVNNSDESNGVYSTQFEVVFKPKNTSPDMKEALRKLPVPPLLDDKWAFLLAMMKNFENKEVREQRNLDTPEDSLANPEISIVQAQGLLYISNLKGNSALASVEEQTQQVLDQLDSIMNKMGVEPSRAMSCSLVLQSMSDFSAVNSIYNRFFDISRHGPLPPSRACVESKSLGKNCLLQLSIVFDMAGSVKRLANDIIICPNKNGLHVQGRSYWAPCNIGPYSQAIWLNSDKNRISFLSGQIPLIPSSMEMISREPVLQGVLSLRHFDTIKTTIDAKKQLFMTCFVTSDLMVPIVSQIWSLYCGGMQYESELWMDKEDDPVRSLIIVKISGLPRNALCEWSGVACRELSVVDPVEDEDIQDLKSISHVKVQAKGSCVVSTVEVTNGQAQIQFTTGFADCLEDLKIFMNSINSRYKATLYFNPSDTQDFPAIANTEFLPVERIFDCNGTAHKFGFHLTV
;
A
#
# COMPACT_ATOMS: atom_id res chain seq x y z
N MET A 1 8.88 10.12 -17.12
CA MET A 1 10.16 9.96 -16.40
C MET A 1 11.14 9.22 -17.28
N LYS A 2 12.43 9.58 -17.19
CA LYS A 2 13.52 8.75 -17.71
C LYS A 2 13.91 7.72 -16.66
N PHE A 3 14.01 6.45 -17.06
CA PHE A 3 14.20 5.35 -16.12
C PHE A 3 15.33 4.40 -16.51
N VAL A 4 15.92 3.80 -15.48
CA VAL A 4 16.89 2.71 -15.57
C VAL A 4 16.16 1.40 -15.34
N ALA A 5 16.39 0.39 -16.18
CA ALA A 5 15.82 -0.94 -15.96
C ALA A 5 16.80 -1.80 -15.16
N LEU A 6 16.38 -2.21 -13.95
CA LEU A 6 17.09 -3.23 -13.20
C LEU A 6 16.77 -4.59 -13.83
N VAL A 7 17.74 -5.16 -14.53
CA VAL A 7 17.57 -6.38 -15.33
C VAL A 7 18.40 -7.53 -14.79
N SER A 8 17.76 -8.68 -14.64
CA SER A 8 18.43 -9.97 -14.45
C SER A 8 18.58 -10.76 -15.76
N GLY A 9 17.95 -10.27 -16.84
CA GLY A 9 17.76 -11.00 -18.08
C GLY A 9 16.48 -11.85 -18.11
N GLY A 10 15.80 -12.01 -16.97
CA GLY A 10 14.55 -12.77 -16.87
C GLY A 10 13.34 -12.07 -17.48
N LYS A 11 12.29 -12.87 -17.70
CA LYS A 11 11.00 -12.46 -18.27
C LYS A 11 10.39 -11.28 -17.53
N ASP A 12 10.45 -11.27 -16.20
CA ASP A 12 9.71 -10.31 -15.37
C ASP A 12 10.32 -8.92 -15.49
N SER A 13 11.65 -8.83 -15.43
CA SER A 13 12.38 -7.57 -15.62
C SER A 13 12.11 -6.96 -17.01
N CYS A 14 12.15 -7.78 -18.05
CA CYS A 14 11.90 -7.34 -19.42
C CYS A 14 10.43 -6.99 -19.70
N PHE A 15 9.49 -7.74 -19.12
CA PHE A 15 8.07 -7.46 -19.27
C PHE A 15 7.68 -6.17 -18.53
N ASN A 16 8.25 -5.91 -17.36
CA ASN A 16 8.04 -4.65 -16.64
C ASN A 16 8.59 -3.44 -17.41
N VAL A 17 9.69 -3.59 -18.17
CA VAL A 17 10.17 -2.54 -19.10
C VAL A 17 9.10 -2.19 -20.13
N LEU A 18 8.39 -3.16 -20.71
CA LEU A 18 7.30 -2.89 -21.65
C LEU A 18 6.16 -2.09 -20.99
N HIS A 19 5.80 -2.42 -19.75
CA HIS A 19 4.81 -1.64 -19.00
C HIS A 19 5.29 -0.22 -18.67
N CYS A 20 6.56 -0.03 -18.33
CA CYS A 20 7.12 1.31 -18.14
C CYS A 20 7.02 2.15 -19.43
N LEU A 21 7.37 1.56 -20.58
CA LEU A 21 7.24 2.20 -21.89
C LEU A 21 5.78 2.50 -22.24
N LYS A 22 4.83 1.60 -21.92
CA LYS A 22 3.38 1.78 -22.10
C LYS A 22 2.84 2.99 -21.33
N GLN A 23 3.40 3.28 -20.15
CA GLN A 23 3.06 4.45 -19.33
C GLN A 23 3.79 5.73 -19.80
N GLY A 24 4.44 5.69 -20.97
CA GLY A 24 5.14 6.84 -21.55
C GLY A 24 6.46 7.17 -20.87
N HIS A 25 7.04 6.24 -20.10
CA HIS A 25 8.39 6.41 -19.56
C HIS A 25 9.44 6.09 -20.62
N VAL A 26 10.64 6.67 -20.46
CA VAL A 26 11.73 6.54 -21.44
C VAL A 26 12.85 5.73 -20.84
N LEU A 27 13.16 4.58 -21.44
CA LEU A 27 14.29 3.74 -21.02
C LEU A 27 15.60 4.39 -21.45
N VAL A 28 16.51 4.63 -20.50
CA VAL A 28 17.81 5.30 -20.79
C VAL A 28 19.03 4.45 -20.49
N ALA A 29 18.92 3.45 -19.63
CA ALA A 29 20.02 2.53 -19.31
C ALA A 29 19.50 1.22 -18.72
N PHE A 30 20.34 0.19 -18.78
CA PHE A 30 20.20 -1.04 -17.99
C PHE A 30 21.13 -1.02 -16.78
N ALA A 31 20.67 -1.60 -15.68
CA ALA A 31 21.45 -1.88 -14.49
C ALA A 31 21.40 -3.38 -14.18
N ASN A 32 22.54 -4.01 -13.98
CA ASN A 32 22.63 -5.43 -13.64
C ASN A 32 23.65 -5.65 -12.53
N LEU A 33 23.26 -6.42 -11.52
CA LEU A 33 24.15 -6.98 -10.51
C LEU A 33 24.52 -8.40 -10.92
N HIS A 34 25.79 -8.76 -10.80
CA HIS A 34 26.30 -10.06 -11.23
C HIS A 34 27.31 -10.66 -10.25
N PRO A 35 27.56 -11.98 -10.30
CA PRO A 35 28.62 -12.60 -9.51
C PRO A 35 30.01 -11.99 -9.81
N ALA A 36 30.85 -11.86 -8.77
CA ALA A 36 32.24 -11.44 -8.94
C ALA A 36 33.10 -12.48 -9.67
N ASP A 37 32.73 -13.76 -9.57
CA ASP A 37 33.32 -14.85 -10.34
C ASP A 37 32.42 -15.14 -11.55
N GLU A 38 32.79 -14.61 -12.72
CA GLU A 38 32.04 -14.78 -13.97
C GLU A 38 31.94 -16.25 -14.42
N THR A 39 32.76 -17.16 -13.85
CA THR A 39 32.67 -18.59 -14.14
C THR A 39 31.60 -19.30 -13.30
N LYS A 40 31.08 -18.66 -12.25
CA LYS A 40 29.98 -19.17 -11.42
C LYS A 40 28.64 -18.61 -11.89
N GLN A 41 27.75 -19.51 -12.28
CA GLN A 41 26.39 -19.17 -12.69
C GLN A 41 25.46 -18.89 -11.49
N GLU A 42 25.74 -19.46 -10.32
CA GLU A 42 24.83 -19.42 -9.17
C GLU A 42 25.50 -18.91 -7.91
N LEU A 43 24.84 -17.96 -7.24
CA LEU A 43 25.14 -17.49 -5.89
C LEU A 43 23.88 -17.65 -5.03
N ASP A 44 24.06 -17.86 -3.72
CA ASP A 44 22.97 -17.81 -2.73
C ASP A 44 22.49 -16.37 -2.47
N SER A 45 21.96 -15.69 -3.50
CA SER A 45 21.29 -14.39 -3.39
C SER A 45 19.77 -14.56 -3.35
N TYR A 46 19.13 -13.95 -2.37
CA TYR A 46 17.67 -13.89 -2.28
C TYR A 46 17.06 -12.78 -3.18
N MET A 47 17.89 -11.86 -3.68
CA MET A 47 17.46 -10.70 -4.45
C MET A 47 17.64 -10.85 -5.95
N PHE A 48 18.78 -11.40 -6.38
CA PHE A 48 19.22 -11.28 -7.76
C PHE A 48 19.40 -12.65 -8.40
N GLN A 49 18.72 -12.85 -9.54
CA GLN A 49 19.04 -13.96 -10.44
C GLN A 49 20.45 -13.77 -10.98
N THR A 50 21.29 -14.79 -10.80
CA THR A 50 22.67 -14.82 -11.31
C THR A 50 22.84 -15.74 -12.50
N VAL A 51 21.91 -16.67 -12.72
CA VAL A 51 21.97 -17.64 -13.82
C VAL A 51 21.75 -16.91 -15.15
N GLY A 52 22.66 -17.11 -16.08
CA GLY A 52 22.64 -16.49 -17.41
C GLY A 52 23.03 -15.01 -17.43
N HIS A 53 23.69 -14.50 -16.38
CA HIS A 53 24.17 -13.11 -16.34
C HIS A 53 25.12 -12.77 -17.50
N ASP A 54 25.78 -13.76 -18.09
CA ASP A 54 26.65 -13.66 -19.26
C ASP A 54 25.86 -13.12 -20.47
N VAL A 55 24.62 -13.59 -20.65
CA VAL A 55 23.73 -13.19 -21.76
C VAL A 55 23.32 -11.72 -21.65
N VAL A 56 23.15 -11.22 -20.41
CA VAL A 56 22.79 -9.82 -20.13
C VAL A 56 23.87 -8.86 -20.64
N SER A 57 25.14 -9.30 -20.74
CA SER A 57 26.24 -8.47 -21.24
C SER A 57 26.05 -7.98 -22.68
N HIS A 58 25.13 -8.57 -23.44
CA HIS A 58 24.82 -8.17 -24.81
C HIS A 58 23.64 -7.19 -24.93
N TYR A 59 22.96 -6.85 -23.84
CA TYR A 59 21.72 -6.07 -23.89
C TYR A 59 21.94 -4.63 -24.37
N ASP A 60 23.10 -4.05 -24.09
CA ASP A 60 23.50 -2.74 -24.59
C ASP A 60 23.55 -2.71 -26.12
N ARG A 61 24.15 -3.74 -26.73
CA ARG A 61 24.25 -3.90 -28.17
C ARG A 61 22.89 -4.16 -28.79
N CYS A 62 22.02 -4.94 -28.14
CA CYS A 62 20.66 -5.24 -28.58
C CYS A 62 19.72 -4.02 -28.56
N ALA A 63 19.77 -3.20 -27.51
CA ALA A 63 18.86 -2.07 -27.34
C ALA A 63 19.47 -0.73 -27.76
N GLY A 64 20.79 -0.64 -27.94
CA GLY A 64 21.47 0.62 -28.29
C GLY A 64 21.53 1.64 -27.16
N ILE A 65 21.45 1.18 -25.91
CA ILE A 65 21.52 2.02 -24.70
C ILE A 65 22.57 1.46 -23.73
N PRO A 66 23.17 2.27 -22.85
CA PRO A 66 24.22 1.80 -21.96
C PRO A 66 23.74 0.72 -20.96
N LEU A 67 24.59 -0.27 -20.72
CA LEU A 67 24.47 -1.25 -19.65
C LEU A 67 25.51 -0.98 -18.57
N PHE A 68 25.04 -0.79 -17.34
CA PHE A 68 25.88 -0.65 -16.16
C PHE A 68 25.85 -1.94 -15.35
N ARG A 69 27.03 -2.46 -15.04
CA ARG A 69 27.19 -3.69 -14.26
C ARG A 69 27.94 -3.41 -12.97
N GLN A 70 27.56 -4.13 -11.92
CA GLN A 70 28.22 -4.11 -10.62
C GLN A 70 28.34 -5.54 -10.07
N GLU A 71 29.52 -5.89 -9.60
CA GLU A 71 29.75 -7.16 -8.92
C GLU A 71 29.07 -7.18 -7.54
N ILE A 72 28.41 -8.30 -7.22
CA ILE A 72 27.83 -8.58 -5.91
C ILE A 72 28.95 -9.09 -4.99
N THR A 73 29.08 -8.47 -3.82
CA THR A 73 30.01 -8.93 -2.79
C THR A 73 29.64 -10.35 -2.33
N HIS A 74 30.58 -11.29 -2.28
CA HIS A 74 30.28 -12.68 -1.88
C HIS A 74 29.75 -12.77 -0.43
N GLY A 75 28.68 -13.54 -0.20
CA GLY A 75 28.09 -13.75 1.13
C GLY A 75 27.48 -12.48 1.75
N SER A 76 26.90 -11.61 0.92
CA SER A 76 26.42 -10.28 1.31
C SER A 76 24.91 -10.20 1.59
N SER A 77 24.17 -11.32 1.57
CA SER A 77 22.79 -11.38 2.08
C SER A 77 22.78 -11.28 3.62
N ARG A 78 22.93 -10.08 4.19
CA ARG A 78 23.14 -9.87 5.65
C ARG A 78 21.86 -9.50 6.38
N ASN A 79 21.06 -8.62 5.81
CA ASN A 79 19.78 -8.22 6.39
C ASN A 79 18.66 -9.02 5.71
N LEU A 80 18.03 -9.92 6.46
CA LEU A 80 16.91 -10.74 6.00
C LEU A 80 15.56 -10.26 6.54
N GLU A 81 15.51 -9.11 7.22
CA GLU A 81 14.26 -8.55 7.74
C GLU A 81 13.36 -8.10 6.56
N MET A 82 12.04 -8.13 6.77
CA MET A 82 11.06 -7.73 5.75
C MET A 82 11.20 -6.26 5.35
N ASN A 83 11.44 -5.39 6.32
CA ASN A 83 11.70 -3.98 6.08
C ASN A 83 13.21 -3.73 6.13
N TYR A 84 13.76 -3.20 5.05
CA TYR A 84 15.19 -3.00 4.94
C TYR A 84 15.66 -1.75 5.70
N THR A 85 16.83 -1.86 6.31
CA THR A 85 17.61 -0.71 6.79
C THR A 85 19.04 -0.82 6.26
N PRO A 86 19.69 0.29 5.88
CA PRO A 86 21.03 0.26 5.29
C PRO A 86 22.01 -0.56 6.15
N THR A 87 22.52 -1.64 5.57
CA THR A 87 23.34 -2.62 6.28
C THR A 87 24.70 -2.74 5.62
N ARG A 88 25.77 -2.53 6.40
CA ARG A 88 27.13 -2.51 5.85
C ARG A 88 27.51 -3.87 5.26
N LYS A 89 28.10 -3.86 4.05
CA LYS A 89 28.50 -5.05 3.26
C LYS A 89 27.32 -5.94 2.84
N ASP A 90 26.13 -5.36 2.77
CA ASP A 90 24.95 -6.04 2.27
C ASP A 90 24.81 -5.84 0.75
N GLU A 91 24.30 -6.83 0.01
CA GLU A 91 24.12 -6.77 -1.46
C GLU A 91 23.30 -5.55 -1.92
N ILE A 92 22.42 -5.05 -1.06
CA ILE A 92 21.61 -3.86 -1.35
C ILE A 92 22.45 -2.58 -1.38
N GLU A 93 23.59 -2.54 -0.69
CA GLU A 93 24.52 -1.42 -0.80
C GLU A 93 25.32 -1.46 -2.12
N ASP A 94 25.53 -2.64 -2.70
CA ASP A 94 26.10 -2.79 -4.05
C ASP A 94 25.11 -2.25 -5.10
N LEU A 95 23.80 -2.53 -4.94
CA LEU A 95 22.74 -1.91 -5.74
C LEU A 95 22.71 -0.39 -5.60
N HIS A 96 22.82 0.12 -4.37
CA HIS A 96 22.89 1.56 -4.12
C HIS A 96 24.08 2.20 -4.82
N PHE A 97 25.27 1.59 -4.75
CA PHE A 97 26.45 2.08 -5.44
C PHE A 97 26.24 2.13 -6.97
N LEU A 98 25.69 1.05 -7.55
CA LEU A 98 25.40 0.97 -8.99
C LEU A 98 24.44 2.10 -9.42
N LEU A 99 23.31 2.25 -8.74
CA LEU A 99 22.31 3.27 -9.09
C LEU A 99 22.84 4.69 -8.84
N ALA A 100 23.66 4.91 -7.81
CA ALA A 100 24.31 6.19 -7.56
C ALA A 100 25.29 6.56 -8.69
N LYS A 101 26.07 5.58 -9.18
CA LYS A 101 26.95 5.75 -10.34
C LYS A 101 26.14 6.14 -11.58
N ILE A 102 25.04 5.45 -11.85
CA ILE A 102 24.18 5.75 -13.01
C ILE A 102 23.57 7.15 -12.88
N LYS A 103 23.03 7.53 -11.71
CA LYS A 103 22.47 8.87 -11.50
C LYS A 103 23.53 9.97 -11.64
N LYS A 104 24.80 9.68 -11.34
CA LYS A 104 25.91 10.62 -11.59
C LYS A 104 26.24 10.77 -13.08
N GLU A 105 26.22 9.67 -13.83
CA GLU A 105 26.54 9.67 -15.28
C GLU A 105 25.36 10.11 -16.16
N ILE A 106 24.12 9.89 -15.70
CA ILE A 106 22.86 10.27 -16.35
C ILE A 106 22.00 11.02 -15.31
N PRO A 107 22.27 12.32 -15.05
CA PRO A 107 21.62 13.10 -13.99
C PRO A 107 20.10 13.24 -14.14
N GLU A 108 19.59 13.05 -15.36
CA GLU A 108 18.16 13.14 -15.63
C GLU A 108 17.37 11.86 -15.34
N VAL A 109 18.00 10.81 -14.80
CA VAL A 109 17.30 9.61 -14.34
C VAL A 109 16.42 9.96 -13.15
N GLU A 110 15.14 9.63 -13.25
CA GLU A 110 14.12 9.91 -12.25
C GLU A 110 13.53 8.63 -11.64
N ALA A 111 13.77 7.47 -12.26
CA ALA A 111 13.11 6.23 -11.88
C ALA A 111 13.92 4.96 -12.16
N VAL A 112 13.55 3.88 -11.45
CA VAL A 112 14.11 2.53 -11.62
C VAL A 112 12.97 1.54 -11.85
N SER A 113 13.04 0.76 -12.93
CA SER A 113 12.11 -0.33 -13.25
C SER A 113 12.54 -1.62 -12.57
N VAL A 114 11.60 -2.34 -11.95
CA VAL A 114 11.83 -3.59 -11.21
C VAL A 114 10.76 -4.61 -11.57
N GLY A 115 11.20 -5.82 -11.95
CA GLY A 115 10.32 -6.93 -12.34
C GLY A 115 9.78 -7.80 -11.21
N ALA A 116 9.59 -7.29 -9.99
CA ALA A 116 9.06 -8.10 -8.88
C ALA A 116 7.54 -8.29 -9.01
N ILE A 117 7.03 -9.50 -8.75
CA ILE A 117 5.58 -9.80 -8.79
C ILE A 117 5.00 -9.88 -7.36
N LEU A 118 5.48 -10.77 -6.49
CA LEU A 118 4.91 -10.99 -5.15
C LEU A 118 5.88 -10.82 -3.97
N SER A 119 7.20 -10.83 -4.21
CA SER A 119 8.23 -10.73 -3.16
C SER A 119 8.37 -9.36 -2.46
N SER A 120 7.74 -9.21 -1.28
CA SER A 120 7.73 -7.90 -0.59
C SER A 120 9.14 -7.55 -0.11
N TYR A 121 9.93 -8.58 0.15
CA TYR A 121 11.35 -8.53 0.44
C TYR A 121 12.16 -7.79 -0.65
N GLN A 122 11.91 -8.09 -1.93
CA GLN A 122 12.57 -7.42 -3.05
C GLN A 122 12.12 -5.97 -3.18
N ARG A 123 10.81 -5.72 -3.08
CA ARG A 123 10.25 -4.38 -3.22
C ARG A 123 10.82 -3.41 -2.19
N THR A 124 10.79 -3.75 -0.89
CA THR A 124 11.22 -2.84 0.18
C THR A 124 12.69 -2.44 0.07
N ARG A 125 13.54 -3.34 -0.41
CA ARG A 125 14.98 -3.09 -0.63
C ARG A 125 15.22 -2.11 -1.77
N VAL A 126 14.57 -2.33 -2.91
CA VAL A 126 14.73 -1.40 -4.05
C VAL A 126 14.11 -0.04 -3.75
N GLU A 127 12.97 0.00 -3.05
CA GLU A 127 12.35 1.24 -2.57
C GLU A 127 13.29 2.02 -1.62
N ASP A 128 13.97 1.36 -0.68
CA ASP A 128 14.95 2.06 0.18
C ASP A 128 16.08 2.70 -0.62
N VAL A 129 16.70 1.94 -1.53
CA VAL A 129 17.80 2.44 -2.36
C VAL A 129 17.35 3.61 -3.22
N CYS A 130 16.21 3.46 -3.90
CA CYS A 130 15.68 4.50 -4.78
C CYS A 130 15.33 5.76 -3.99
N ARG A 131 14.73 5.62 -2.80
CA ARG A 131 14.44 6.75 -1.91
C ARG A 131 15.71 7.49 -1.49
N ARG A 132 16.77 6.78 -1.09
CA ARG A 132 18.07 7.41 -0.72
C ARG A 132 18.68 8.20 -1.88
N LEU A 133 18.39 7.77 -3.10
CA LEU A 133 18.85 8.40 -4.33
C LEU A 133 17.83 9.36 -4.93
N ASP A 134 16.69 9.63 -4.31
CA ASP A 134 15.59 10.44 -4.87
C ASP A 134 15.18 9.94 -6.28
N LEU A 135 14.82 8.66 -6.35
CA LEU A 135 14.35 7.95 -7.54
C LEU A 135 13.00 7.30 -7.26
N THR A 136 12.12 7.25 -8.26
CA THR A 136 10.83 6.57 -8.20
C THR A 136 10.97 5.10 -8.61
N VAL A 137 10.42 4.17 -7.84
CA VAL A 137 10.33 2.76 -8.27
C VAL A 137 9.14 2.56 -9.22
N LEU A 138 9.36 1.83 -10.32
CA LEU A 138 8.33 1.44 -11.29
C LEU A 138 8.20 -0.08 -11.26
N SER A 139 7.18 -0.59 -10.58
CA SER A 139 6.94 -2.03 -10.34
C SER A 139 5.51 -2.39 -10.77
N TYR A 140 5.27 -2.42 -12.08
CA TYR A 140 3.94 -2.63 -12.65
C TYR A 140 3.43 -4.06 -12.53
N LEU A 141 4.33 -5.03 -12.35
CA LEU A 141 3.94 -6.44 -12.18
C LEU A 141 3.55 -6.79 -10.75
N TRP A 142 3.79 -5.87 -9.82
CA TRP A 142 3.63 -6.09 -8.40
C TRP A 142 2.18 -6.32 -7.99
N GLN A 143 1.93 -7.35 -7.17
CA GLN A 143 0.62 -7.81 -6.68
C GLN A 143 -0.39 -8.15 -7.80
N ARG A 144 0.09 -8.48 -9.00
CA ARG A 144 -0.75 -9.02 -10.09
C ARG A 144 -1.10 -10.47 -9.82
N ASP A 145 -2.27 -10.90 -10.29
CA ASP A 145 -2.62 -12.32 -10.35
C ASP A 145 -1.65 -13.08 -11.28
N GLN A 146 -1.09 -14.19 -10.81
CA GLN A 146 -0.07 -14.93 -11.54
C GLN A 146 -0.61 -15.61 -12.81
N LEU A 147 -1.86 -16.08 -12.78
CA LEU A 147 -2.45 -16.78 -13.90
C LEU A 147 -2.73 -15.81 -15.05
N GLU A 148 -3.32 -14.66 -14.74
CA GLU A 148 -3.53 -13.56 -15.69
C GLU A 148 -2.19 -13.06 -16.23
N LEU A 149 -1.24 -12.75 -15.35
CA LEU A 149 0.05 -12.18 -15.74
C LEU A 149 0.85 -13.12 -16.64
N MET A 150 0.93 -14.41 -16.31
CA MET A 150 1.60 -15.39 -17.16
C MET A 150 0.89 -15.54 -18.52
N SER A 151 -0.45 -15.48 -18.54
CA SER A 151 -1.22 -15.49 -19.78
C SER A 151 -0.91 -14.27 -20.66
N GLU A 152 -0.81 -13.08 -20.06
CA GLU A 152 -0.40 -11.85 -20.75
C GLU A 152 1.03 -11.96 -21.31
N MET A 153 1.98 -12.43 -20.50
CA MET A 153 3.37 -12.67 -20.94
C MET A 153 3.43 -13.66 -22.10
N CYS A 154 2.67 -14.76 -22.04
CA CYS A 154 2.58 -15.75 -23.12
C CYS A 154 2.03 -15.13 -24.42
N SER A 155 1.01 -14.27 -24.31
CA SER A 155 0.44 -13.56 -25.47
C SER A 155 1.44 -12.63 -26.16
N MET A 156 2.41 -12.14 -25.39
CA MET A 156 3.49 -11.27 -25.85
C MET A 156 4.79 -12.04 -26.11
N SER A 157 4.77 -13.38 -26.13
CA SER A 157 5.94 -14.22 -26.33
C SER A 157 5.89 -14.99 -27.65
N LYS A 158 7.06 -15.40 -28.15
CA LYS A 158 7.14 -16.31 -29.31
C LYS A 158 6.65 -17.71 -28.93
N ALA A 159 5.81 -18.29 -29.78
CA ALA A 159 5.26 -19.63 -29.56
C ALA A 159 6.21 -20.77 -30.02
N THR A 160 7.03 -20.53 -31.06
CA THR A 160 7.97 -21.52 -31.61
C THR A 160 9.27 -20.87 -32.09
N ASP A 161 10.34 -21.67 -32.18
CA ASP A 161 11.66 -21.27 -32.71
C ASP A 161 11.67 -20.88 -34.19
N THR A 162 10.60 -21.21 -34.91
CA THR A 162 10.56 -21.22 -36.39
C THR A 162 9.97 -19.96 -37.01
N GLY A 163 9.53 -18.99 -36.22
CA GLY A 163 9.01 -17.72 -36.72
C GLY A 163 10.12 -16.71 -37.00
N ALA A 164 10.11 -16.10 -38.18
CA ALA A 164 10.89 -14.88 -38.40
C ALA A 164 10.48 -13.84 -37.33
N SER A 165 11.43 -13.37 -36.52
CA SER A 165 11.14 -12.35 -35.51
C SER A 165 10.70 -11.07 -36.21
N ASP A 166 9.42 -10.73 -36.11
CA ASP A 166 8.92 -9.40 -36.43
C ASP A 166 9.39 -8.34 -35.41
N GLY A 167 10.09 -8.79 -34.36
CA GLY A 167 10.60 -7.98 -33.28
C GLY A 167 9.52 -7.47 -32.32
N LEU A 168 8.26 -7.89 -32.47
CA LEU A 168 7.14 -7.38 -31.67
C LEU A 168 6.86 -8.21 -30.41
N ASN A 169 7.39 -9.43 -30.34
CA ASN A 169 7.21 -10.35 -29.21
C ASN A 169 8.52 -10.58 -28.47
N MET A 170 8.41 -10.90 -27.19
CA MET A 170 9.51 -11.38 -26.36
C MET A 170 9.89 -12.82 -26.69
N ASP A 171 11.15 -13.15 -26.50
CA ASP A 171 11.71 -14.50 -26.64
C ASP A 171 12.34 -14.92 -25.31
N ALA A 172 11.48 -15.20 -24.34
CA ALA A 172 11.88 -15.64 -23.01
C ALA A 172 11.94 -17.16 -22.94
N ARG A 173 13.09 -17.70 -22.51
CA ARG A 173 13.40 -19.13 -22.45
C ARG A 173 13.72 -19.59 -21.05
N ILE A 174 13.27 -20.79 -20.68
CA ILE A 174 13.62 -21.40 -19.40
C ILE A 174 15.13 -21.71 -19.36
N ILE A 175 15.82 -21.21 -18.34
CA ILE A 175 17.26 -21.48 -18.14
C ILE A 175 17.55 -22.28 -16.88
N LYS A 176 16.60 -22.34 -15.95
CA LYS A 176 16.70 -23.13 -14.72
C LYS A 176 15.31 -23.61 -14.34
N VAL A 177 15.25 -24.81 -13.77
CA VAL A 177 14.06 -25.37 -13.13
C VAL A 177 14.43 -25.97 -11.79
N ALA A 178 13.58 -25.79 -10.80
CA ALA A 178 13.78 -26.24 -9.41
C ALA A 178 12.44 -26.52 -8.72
N ALA A 179 11.56 -27.27 -9.37
CA ALA A 179 10.26 -27.63 -8.80
C ALA A 179 9.84 -29.06 -9.16
N VAL A 180 9.00 -29.65 -8.29
CA VAL A 180 8.44 -30.98 -8.49
C VAL A 180 7.68 -31.03 -9.83
N GLY A 181 8.02 -32.03 -10.64
CA GLY A 181 7.41 -32.22 -11.97
C GLY A 181 8.06 -31.41 -13.09
N LEU A 182 9.12 -30.65 -12.81
CA LEU A 182 10.02 -30.09 -13.81
C LEU A 182 11.34 -30.89 -13.84
N ASP A 183 11.92 -30.99 -15.04
CA ASP A 183 13.15 -31.72 -15.32
C ASP A 183 13.92 -31.05 -16.47
N GLN A 184 15.08 -31.60 -16.82
CA GLN A 184 15.94 -31.10 -17.91
C GLN A 184 15.22 -30.91 -19.25
N SER A 185 14.16 -31.67 -19.54
CA SER A 185 13.42 -31.54 -20.81
C SER A 185 12.67 -30.21 -20.95
N HIS A 186 12.47 -29.51 -19.83
CA HIS A 186 11.79 -28.21 -19.78
C HIS A 186 12.73 -27.02 -20.02
N LEU A 187 14.05 -27.24 -20.02
CA LEU A 187 15.03 -26.21 -20.35
C LEU A 187 14.86 -25.75 -21.81
N ASN A 188 15.08 -24.47 -22.06
CA ASN A 188 14.90 -23.80 -23.35
C ASN A 188 13.45 -23.77 -23.90
N MET A 189 12.46 -24.24 -23.13
CA MET A 189 11.06 -23.99 -23.47
C MET A 189 10.75 -22.49 -23.44
N SER A 190 9.86 -22.04 -24.33
CA SER A 190 9.29 -20.69 -24.28
C SER A 190 8.16 -20.60 -23.24
N LEU A 191 7.77 -19.37 -22.86
CA LEU A 191 6.66 -19.17 -21.91
C LEU A 191 5.35 -19.85 -22.37
N PRO A 192 4.92 -19.74 -23.64
CA PRO A 192 3.72 -20.46 -24.10
C PRO A 192 3.83 -21.99 -24.00
N GLN A 193 5.04 -22.55 -24.13
CA GLN A 193 5.26 -24.00 -24.06
C GLN A 193 5.20 -24.50 -22.61
N ILE A 194 5.81 -23.78 -21.67
CA ILE A 194 5.84 -24.18 -20.25
C ILE A 194 4.52 -23.88 -19.52
N PHE A 195 3.74 -22.90 -19.98
CA PHE A 195 2.55 -22.42 -19.26
C PHE A 195 1.49 -23.52 -18.97
N PRO A 196 1.10 -24.39 -19.92
CA PRO A 196 0.17 -25.49 -19.63
C PRO A 196 0.70 -26.45 -18.55
N ILE A 197 2.02 -26.67 -18.52
CA ILE A 197 2.69 -27.51 -17.53
C ILE A 197 2.61 -26.85 -16.16
N MET A 198 2.93 -25.55 -16.05
CA MET A 198 2.81 -24.80 -14.80
C MET A 198 1.38 -24.75 -14.28
N LYS A 199 0.36 -24.59 -15.14
CA LYS A 199 -1.06 -24.65 -14.71
C LYS A 199 -1.42 -26.00 -14.11
N ARG A 200 -0.93 -27.09 -14.69
CA ARG A 200 -1.14 -28.44 -14.17
C ARG A 200 -0.42 -28.64 -12.84
N LEU A 201 0.84 -28.23 -12.75
CA LEU A 201 1.61 -28.35 -11.51
C LEU A 201 1.02 -27.49 -10.39
N ASN A 202 0.54 -26.28 -10.68
CA ASN A 202 -0.11 -25.41 -9.70
C ASN A 202 -1.35 -26.08 -9.10
N ARG A 203 -2.15 -26.78 -9.91
CA ARG A 203 -3.30 -27.54 -9.41
C ARG A 203 -2.94 -28.75 -8.55
N MET A 204 -1.76 -29.36 -8.77
CA MET A 204 -1.35 -30.59 -8.08
C MET A 204 -0.49 -30.31 -6.85
N TYR A 205 0.32 -29.27 -6.89
CA TYR A 205 1.40 -29.00 -5.93
C TYR A 205 1.48 -27.52 -5.53
N GLU A 206 0.54 -26.67 -5.95
CA GLU A 206 0.48 -25.24 -5.62
C GLU A 206 1.72 -24.42 -6.04
N VAL A 207 2.53 -24.93 -6.99
CA VAL A 207 3.68 -24.18 -7.53
C VAL A 207 3.27 -22.82 -8.09
N HIS A 208 4.13 -21.82 -7.97
CA HIS A 208 3.88 -20.51 -8.53
C HIS A 208 3.97 -20.53 -10.06
N ILE A 209 2.88 -20.13 -10.72
CA ILE A 209 2.73 -20.16 -12.18
C ILE A 209 3.77 -19.26 -12.86
N CYS A 210 4.12 -18.13 -12.24
CA CYS A 210 5.14 -17.21 -12.73
C CYS A 210 6.56 -17.56 -12.26
N GLY A 211 6.77 -18.63 -11.47
CA GLY A 211 8.09 -19.00 -10.97
C GLY A 211 8.62 -18.14 -9.81
N GLU A 212 7.73 -17.45 -9.07
CA GLU A 212 8.10 -16.56 -7.96
C GLU A 212 8.82 -17.25 -6.79
N GLY A 213 8.57 -18.55 -6.58
CA GLY A 213 9.23 -19.35 -5.55
C GLY A 213 10.60 -19.89 -6.00
N GLY A 214 11.10 -19.45 -7.16
CA GLY A 214 12.31 -19.99 -7.77
C GLY A 214 12.07 -21.29 -8.54
N GLU A 215 10.81 -21.64 -8.84
CA GLU A 215 10.47 -22.88 -9.54
C GLU A 215 11.10 -22.97 -10.92
N PHE A 216 11.25 -21.83 -11.59
CA PHE A 216 12.03 -21.69 -12.80
C PHE A 216 12.59 -20.28 -12.95
N GLU A 217 13.72 -20.17 -13.65
CA GLU A 217 14.26 -18.89 -14.09
C GLU A 217 14.27 -18.83 -15.62
N THR A 218 14.32 -17.61 -16.16
CA THR A 218 14.25 -17.38 -17.61
C THR A 218 15.35 -16.46 -18.10
N MET A 219 15.61 -16.52 -19.41
CA MET A 219 16.46 -15.57 -20.11
C MET A 219 15.76 -15.07 -21.37
N VAL A 220 15.78 -13.75 -21.56
CA VAL A 220 15.18 -13.08 -22.72
C VAL A 220 16.24 -12.87 -23.80
N LEU A 221 16.01 -13.48 -24.96
CA LEU A 221 16.89 -13.40 -26.13
C LEU A 221 16.45 -12.32 -27.13
N ASP A 222 15.18 -11.95 -27.10
CA ASP A 222 14.62 -10.89 -27.95
C ASP A 222 13.48 -10.19 -27.22
N ALA A 223 13.33 -8.89 -27.46
CA ALA A 223 12.24 -8.10 -26.92
C ALA A 223 11.95 -6.90 -27.83
N PRO A 224 10.75 -6.29 -27.76
CA PRO A 224 10.42 -5.12 -28.56
C PRO A 224 11.38 -3.94 -28.45
N PHE A 225 11.94 -3.72 -27.26
CA PHE A 225 12.90 -2.65 -27.00
C PHE A 225 14.34 -3.00 -27.44
N PHE A 226 14.59 -4.21 -27.97
CA PHE A 226 15.85 -4.56 -28.61
C PHE A 226 15.85 -4.08 -30.07
N VAL A 227 16.06 -2.77 -30.23
CA VAL A 227 15.90 -2.07 -31.52
C VAL A 227 17.03 -2.32 -32.52
N ASN A 228 18.24 -2.67 -32.06
CA ASN A 228 19.41 -2.88 -32.91
C ASN A 228 19.56 -4.35 -33.35
N GLY A 229 19.13 -5.30 -32.53
CA GLY A 229 19.32 -6.72 -32.80
C GLY A 229 18.84 -7.63 -31.67
N SER A 230 18.70 -8.91 -31.96
CA SER A 230 18.35 -9.95 -30.99
C SER A 230 19.54 -10.87 -30.71
N LEU A 231 19.37 -11.78 -29.76
CA LEU A 231 20.31 -12.85 -29.47
C LEU A 231 19.82 -14.15 -30.10
N GLU A 232 20.68 -14.82 -30.83
CA GLU A 232 20.42 -16.13 -31.42
C GLU A 232 21.17 -17.19 -30.62
N LEU A 233 20.45 -18.22 -30.16
CA LEU A 233 21.02 -19.33 -29.42
C LEU A 233 21.83 -20.22 -30.37
N VAL A 234 23.13 -20.36 -30.13
CA VAL A 234 24.05 -21.20 -30.90
C VAL A 234 24.11 -22.60 -30.32
N SER A 235 24.28 -22.68 -29.01
CA SER A 235 24.39 -23.94 -28.27
C SER A 235 23.89 -23.76 -26.84
N GLN A 236 23.60 -24.89 -26.17
CA GLN A 236 23.27 -24.90 -24.75
C GLN A 236 24.04 -26.02 -24.06
N THR A 237 24.53 -25.75 -22.86
CA THR A 237 25.24 -26.72 -22.02
C THR A 237 24.48 -26.88 -20.71
N VAL A 238 23.96 -28.08 -20.46
CA VAL A 238 23.23 -28.35 -19.21
C VAL A 238 24.22 -28.65 -18.09
N ASN A 239 24.07 -27.94 -16.98
CA ASN A 239 24.84 -28.13 -15.77
C ASN A 239 24.09 -29.10 -14.84
N ASN A 240 24.74 -30.23 -14.55
CA ASN A 240 24.17 -31.32 -13.74
C ASN A 240 24.70 -31.32 -12.30
N SER A 241 25.17 -30.18 -11.78
CA SER A 241 25.88 -30.11 -10.49
C SER A 241 25.03 -30.58 -9.30
N ASP A 242 23.69 -30.47 -9.38
CA ASP A 242 22.75 -30.76 -8.30
C ASP A 242 21.61 -31.71 -8.69
N GLU A 243 21.89 -32.71 -9.54
CA GLU A 243 20.92 -33.76 -9.93
C GLU A 243 20.25 -34.43 -8.71
N SER A 244 20.96 -34.56 -7.58
CA SER A 244 20.43 -35.17 -6.36
C SER A 244 19.31 -34.35 -5.69
N ASN A 245 19.21 -33.06 -6.02
CA ASN A 245 18.23 -32.13 -5.43
C ASN A 245 17.10 -31.77 -6.40
N GLY A 246 17.09 -32.33 -7.63
CA GLY A 246 16.05 -32.04 -8.62
C GLY A 246 16.11 -30.64 -9.23
N VAL A 247 17.29 -30.00 -9.21
CA VAL A 247 17.54 -28.68 -9.81
C VAL A 247 18.34 -28.87 -11.10
N TYR A 248 17.88 -28.26 -12.19
CA TYR A 248 18.55 -28.30 -13.49
C TYR A 248 18.72 -26.90 -14.03
N SER A 249 19.91 -26.57 -14.53
CA SER A 249 20.19 -25.29 -15.17
C SER A 249 20.98 -25.47 -16.47
N THR A 250 20.91 -24.47 -17.35
CA THR A 250 21.64 -24.48 -18.62
C THR A 250 22.35 -23.15 -18.85
N GLN A 251 23.55 -23.24 -19.42
CA GLN A 251 24.29 -22.10 -19.94
C GLN A 251 24.02 -21.97 -21.44
N PHE A 252 23.62 -20.77 -21.86
CA PHE A 252 23.38 -20.45 -23.26
C PHE A 252 24.59 -19.81 -23.90
N GLU A 253 25.02 -20.36 -25.03
CA GLU A 253 25.95 -19.69 -25.93
C GLU A 253 25.13 -18.93 -26.98
N VAL A 254 25.27 -17.62 -27.00
CA VAL A 254 24.47 -16.73 -27.86
C VAL A 254 25.34 -15.88 -28.76
N VAL A 255 24.79 -15.51 -29.92
CA VAL A 255 25.41 -14.54 -30.83
C VAL A 255 24.45 -13.40 -31.12
N PHE A 256 24.99 -12.18 -31.21
CA PHE A 256 24.22 -11.01 -31.60
C PHE A 256 23.83 -11.07 -33.08
N LYS A 257 22.53 -10.93 -33.35
CA LYS A 257 21.95 -10.87 -34.69
C LYS A 257 21.35 -9.48 -34.95
N PRO A 258 21.90 -8.66 -35.85
CA PRO A 258 21.36 -7.34 -36.14
C PRO A 258 19.97 -7.44 -36.78
N LYS A 259 19.10 -6.48 -36.45
CA LYS A 259 17.80 -6.31 -37.12
C LYS A 259 17.95 -5.32 -38.28
N ASN A 260 17.43 -5.69 -39.45
CA ASN A 260 17.45 -4.82 -40.64
C ASN A 260 16.44 -3.66 -40.54
N THR A 261 15.39 -3.83 -39.72
CA THR A 261 14.34 -2.84 -39.50
C THR A 261 14.06 -2.77 -38.00
N SER A 262 13.97 -1.56 -37.45
CA SER A 262 13.60 -1.38 -36.05
C SER A 262 12.18 -1.89 -35.79
N PRO A 263 11.91 -2.56 -34.65
CA PRO A 263 10.56 -2.97 -34.28
C PRO A 263 9.60 -1.77 -34.21
N ASP A 264 8.35 -1.96 -34.64
CA ASP A 264 7.31 -0.96 -34.41
C ASP A 264 6.89 -1.00 -32.94
N MET A 265 7.61 -0.24 -32.11
CA MET A 265 7.36 -0.15 -30.69
C MET A 265 5.94 0.36 -30.38
N LYS A 266 5.35 1.21 -31.23
CA LYS A 266 3.97 1.69 -31.01
C LYS A 266 2.98 0.56 -31.15
N GLU A 267 3.15 -0.29 -32.16
CA GLU A 267 2.30 -1.46 -32.36
C GLU A 267 2.48 -2.50 -31.25
N ALA A 268 3.71 -2.77 -30.82
CA ALA A 268 3.98 -3.66 -29.69
C ALA A 268 3.32 -3.15 -28.40
N LEU A 269 3.45 -1.85 -28.09
CA LEU A 269 2.78 -1.26 -26.93
C LEU A 269 1.26 -1.23 -27.08
N ARG A 270 0.71 -1.09 -28.29
CA ARG A 270 -0.73 -1.14 -28.52
C ARG A 270 -1.31 -2.51 -28.18
N LYS A 271 -0.58 -3.59 -28.50
CA LYS A 271 -0.96 -4.98 -28.21
C LYS A 271 -0.72 -5.39 -26.76
N LEU A 272 0.21 -4.73 -26.05
CA LEU A 272 0.53 -5.05 -24.65
C LEU A 272 -0.73 -4.98 -23.77
N PRO A 273 -1.17 -6.11 -23.17
CA PRO A 273 -2.27 -6.12 -22.22
C PRO A 273 -1.96 -5.26 -20.99
N VAL A 274 -2.99 -4.62 -20.44
CA VAL A 274 -2.89 -3.82 -19.22
C VAL A 274 -4.08 -4.18 -18.35
N PRO A 275 -3.89 -4.45 -17.05
CA PRO A 275 -5.01 -4.76 -16.16
C PRO A 275 -5.96 -3.56 -16.11
N PRO A 276 -7.28 -3.81 -16.04
CA PRO A 276 -8.24 -2.73 -15.88
C PRO A 276 -8.04 -2.04 -14.52
N LEU A 277 -8.42 -0.77 -14.43
CA LEU A 277 -8.33 -0.01 -13.17
C LEU A 277 -9.25 -0.58 -12.08
N LEU A 278 -10.41 -1.06 -12.49
CA LEU A 278 -11.36 -1.79 -11.66
C LEU A 278 -11.44 -3.20 -12.24
N ASP A 279 -11.12 -4.20 -11.40
CA ASP A 279 -11.43 -5.60 -11.73
C ASP A 279 -12.95 -5.81 -11.86
N ASP A 280 -13.35 -7.00 -12.30
CA ASP A 280 -14.75 -7.31 -12.58
C ASP A 280 -15.67 -7.06 -11.38
N LYS A 281 -15.18 -7.39 -10.17
CA LYS A 281 -15.87 -7.22 -8.90
C LYS A 281 -16.22 -5.75 -8.68
N TRP A 282 -15.25 -4.85 -8.84
CA TRP A 282 -15.44 -3.40 -8.66
C TRP A 282 -16.14 -2.72 -9.85
N ALA A 283 -15.93 -3.21 -11.07
CA ALA A 283 -16.63 -2.73 -12.26
C ALA A 283 -18.13 -3.00 -12.17
N PHE A 284 -18.53 -4.15 -11.62
CA PHE A 284 -19.92 -4.48 -11.34
C PHE A 284 -20.54 -3.51 -10.31
N LEU A 285 -19.84 -3.21 -9.21
CA LEU A 285 -20.30 -2.23 -8.22
C LEU A 285 -20.51 -0.84 -8.85
N LEU A 286 -19.55 -0.39 -9.67
CA LEU A 286 -19.66 0.87 -10.40
C LEU A 286 -20.90 0.89 -11.31
N ALA A 287 -21.16 -0.19 -12.03
CA ALA A 287 -22.32 -0.31 -12.92
C ALA A 287 -23.65 -0.20 -12.15
N MET A 288 -23.74 -0.84 -10.98
CA MET A 288 -24.90 -0.71 -10.09
C MET A 288 -25.11 0.73 -9.62
N MET A 289 -24.02 1.41 -9.21
CA MET A 289 -24.09 2.78 -8.74
C MET A 289 -24.50 3.78 -9.81
N LYS A 290 -24.09 3.58 -11.07
CA LYS A 290 -24.53 4.43 -12.20
C LYS A 290 -26.04 4.36 -12.44
N ASN A 291 -26.67 3.23 -12.13
CA ASN A 291 -28.13 3.11 -12.19
C ASN A 291 -28.83 3.87 -11.04
N PHE A 292 -28.17 3.96 -9.88
CA PHE A 292 -28.65 4.72 -8.73
C PHE A 292 -28.55 6.24 -8.95
N GLU A 293 -27.40 6.73 -9.43
CA GLU A 293 -27.17 8.17 -9.67
C GLU A 293 -28.23 8.79 -10.61
N ASN A 294 -28.65 8.05 -11.63
CA ASN A 294 -29.68 8.51 -12.58
C ASN A 294 -31.08 8.69 -11.96
N LYS A 295 -31.34 8.17 -10.76
CA LYS A 295 -32.68 8.17 -10.13
C LYS A 295 -32.87 9.24 -9.06
N GLU A 296 -31.83 9.64 -8.32
CA GLU A 296 -32.00 10.35 -7.05
C GLU A 296 -31.40 11.76 -6.96
N VAL A 297 -30.62 12.22 -7.94
CA VAL A 297 -29.92 13.52 -7.82
C VAL A 297 -30.82 14.69 -8.23
N ARG A 298 -31.52 15.30 -7.25
CA ARG A 298 -32.05 16.68 -7.34
C ARG A 298 -31.30 17.58 -6.37
N GLU A 299 -30.66 18.62 -6.91
CA GLU A 299 -29.83 19.57 -6.19
C GLU A 299 -30.56 20.26 -5.02
N GLN A 300 -29.92 20.29 -3.85
CA GLN A 300 -30.26 21.22 -2.77
C GLN A 300 -29.11 22.22 -2.61
N ARG A 301 -29.49 23.51 -2.50
CA ARG A 301 -28.58 24.66 -2.48
C ARG A 301 -27.88 24.79 -1.13
N ASN A 302 -26.64 25.25 -1.20
CA ASN A 302 -25.79 25.61 -0.07
C ASN A 302 -26.45 26.63 0.85
N LEU A 303 -26.30 26.40 2.16
CA LEU A 303 -26.53 27.38 3.21
C LEU A 303 -25.16 27.89 3.67
N ASP A 304 -24.99 29.20 3.67
CA ASP A 304 -23.82 29.87 4.24
C ASP A 304 -23.72 29.56 5.74
N THR A 305 -22.52 29.20 6.20
CA THR A 305 -22.23 28.95 7.62
C THR A 305 -21.71 30.25 8.25
N PRO A 306 -22.26 30.68 9.40
CA PRO A 306 -21.74 31.85 10.12
C PRO A 306 -20.33 31.60 10.66
N GLU A 307 -19.48 32.62 10.54
CA GLU A 307 -18.22 32.72 11.27
C GLU A 307 -18.48 33.27 12.68
N ASP A 308 -18.32 32.45 13.72
CA ASP A 308 -17.54 32.78 14.92
C ASP A 308 -17.76 31.80 16.08
N SER A 309 -16.62 31.29 16.60
CA SER A 309 -16.43 30.63 17.90
C SER A 309 -17.16 29.28 18.10
N LEU A 310 -16.74 28.33 18.93
CA LEU A 310 -15.83 28.37 20.07
C LEU A 310 -15.43 26.91 20.34
N ALA A 311 -14.13 26.61 20.42
CA ALA A 311 -13.55 25.66 21.36
C ALA A 311 -12.08 25.41 21.08
N ASN A 312 -11.26 25.58 22.11
CA ASN A 312 -9.86 25.22 22.06
C ASN A 312 -9.72 23.89 22.82
N PRO A 313 -9.85 22.71 22.17
CA PRO A 313 -9.77 21.43 22.87
C PRO A 313 -8.45 21.31 23.65
N GLU A 314 -8.51 20.95 24.93
CA GLU A 314 -7.30 20.70 25.70
C GLU A 314 -6.55 19.48 25.14
N ILE A 315 -5.23 19.47 25.34
CA ILE A 315 -4.40 18.32 24.97
C ILE A 315 -4.82 17.15 25.86
N SER A 316 -5.24 16.06 25.22
CA SER A 316 -5.64 14.84 25.92
C SER A 316 -4.54 13.79 25.79
N ILE A 317 -4.07 13.25 26.92
CA ILE A 317 -3.05 12.21 26.97
C ILE A 317 -3.63 11.00 27.69
N VAL A 318 -3.81 9.88 26.98
CA VAL A 318 -4.51 8.69 27.49
C VAL A 318 -3.68 7.46 27.23
N GLN A 319 -3.50 6.60 28.24
CA GLN A 319 -2.94 5.27 28.07
C GLN A 319 -4.04 4.22 28.23
N ALA A 320 -4.34 3.52 27.14
CA ALA A 320 -5.39 2.51 27.09
C ALA A 320 -5.02 1.40 26.09
N GLN A 321 -5.37 0.15 26.40
CA GLN A 321 -5.11 -1.03 25.56
C GLN A 321 -3.64 -1.18 25.09
N GLY A 322 -2.67 -0.83 25.94
CA GLY A 322 -1.24 -0.89 25.60
C GLY A 322 -0.77 0.19 24.60
N LEU A 323 -1.63 1.17 24.30
CA LEU A 323 -1.36 2.30 23.43
C LEU A 323 -1.37 3.62 24.23
N LEU A 324 -0.62 4.59 23.75
CA LEU A 324 -0.64 5.98 24.20
C LEU A 324 -1.26 6.85 23.12
N TYR A 325 -2.34 7.53 23.48
CA TYR A 325 -3.04 8.49 22.64
C TYR A 325 -2.68 9.90 23.11
N ILE A 326 -2.11 10.70 22.21
CA ILE A 326 -1.87 12.12 22.40
C ILE A 326 -2.76 12.85 21.38
N SER A 327 -3.75 13.59 21.85
CA SER A 327 -4.77 14.20 20.98
C SER A 327 -4.82 15.71 21.14
N ASN A 328 -5.29 16.38 20.09
CA ASN A 328 -5.59 17.82 20.06
C ASN A 328 -4.36 18.75 20.20
N LEU A 329 -3.17 18.32 19.75
CA LEU A 329 -2.00 19.19 19.70
C LEU A 329 -2.20 20.30 18.67
N LYS A 330 -1.86 21.54 19.01
CA LYS A 330 -2.03 22.73 18.15
C LYS A 330 -0.97 23.80 18.45
N GLY A 331 -0.83 24.76 17.55
CA GLY A 331 0.05 25.91 17.77
C GLY A 331 -0.42 26.79 18.93
N ASN A 332 0.53 27.34 19.70
CA ASN A 332 0.22 28.22 20.83
C ASN A 332 0.14 29.70 20.42
N SER A 333 0.55 30.03 19.19
CA SER A 333 0.67 31.41 18.71
C SER A 333 -0.29 31.68 17.56
N ALA A 334 -1.37 32.42 17.86
CA ALA A 334 -2.42 32.77 16.89
C ALA A 334 -1.93 33.54 15.64
N LEU A 335 -0.81 34.27 15.74
CA LEU A 335 -0.24 35.07 14.64
C LEU A 335 0.94 34.39 13.92
N ALA A 336 1.27 33.15 14.30
CA ALA A 336 2.40 32.41 13.73
C ALA A 336 2.07 31.85 12.34
N SER A 337 3.09 31.66 11.50
CA SER A 337 2.94 30.98 10.20
C SER A 337 2.56 29.50 10.39
N VAL A 338 2.10 28.84 9.32
CA VAL A 338 1.76 27.41 9.38
C VAL A 338 2.99 26.56 9.72
N GLU A 339 4.17 26.94 9.22
CA GLU A 339 5.45 26.29 9.54
C GLU A 339 5.80 26.42 11.02
N GLU A 340 5.65 27.62 11.57
CA GLU A 340 5.92 27.91 12.98
C GLU A 340 4.94 27.14 13.88
N GLN A 341 3.63 27.16 13.58
CA GLN A 341 2.65 26.36 14.33
C GLN A 341 2.94 24.86 14.22
N THR A 342 3.38 24.38 13.05
CA THR A 342 3.74 22.98 12.86
C THR A 342 4.93 22.60 13.73
N GLN A 343 5.95 23.45 13.79
CA GLN A 343 7.10 23.23 14.67
C GLN A 343 6.67 23.23 16.14
N GLN A 344 5.84 24.19 16.57
CA GLN A 344 5.32 24.24 17.94
C GLN A 344 4.54 22.97 18.32
N VAL A 345 3.73 22.43 17.41
CA VAL A 345 2.98 21.18 17.61
C VAL A 345 3.93 20.00 17.82
N LEU A 346 4.98 19.91 16.99
CA LEU A 346 5.95 18.82 17.06
C LEU A 346 6.89 18.96 18.27
N ASP A 347 7.23 20.17 18.70
CA ASP A 347 7.99 20.42 19.93
C ASP A 347 7.18 20.02 21.18
N GLN A 348 5.87 20.30 21.17
CA GLN A 348 4.95 19.83 22.22
C GLN A 348 4.89 18.30 22.26
N LEU A 349 4.73 17.67 21.09
CA LEU A 349 4.76 16.22 20.97
C LEU A 349 6.06 15.65 21.53
N ASP A 350 7.22 16.20 21.14
CA ASP A 350 8.52 15.77 21.62
C ASP A 350 8.66 15.91 23.13
N SER A 351 8.21 17.02 23.72
CA SER A 351 8.17 17.19 25.18
C SER A 351 7.31 16.13 25.88
N ILE A 352 6.16 15.77 25.31
CA ILE A 352 5.29 14.73 25.87
C ILE A 352 5.94 13.35 25.69
N MET A 353 6.46 13.03 24.51
CA MET A 353 7.15 11.77 24.26
C MET A 353 8.31 11.55 25.22
N ASN A 354 9.14 12.56 25.45
CA ASN A 354 10.24 12.52 26.42
C ASN A 354 9.76 12.25 27.85
N LYS A 355 8.64 12.85 28.28
CA LYS A 355 8.03 12.58 29.60
C LYS A 355 7.47 11.17 29.71
N MET A 356 6.92 10.64 28.62
CA MET A 356 6.28 9.32 28.57
C MET A 356 7.26 8.18 28.25
N GLY A 357 8.51 8.51 27.88
CA GLY A 357 9.53 7.53 27.50
C GLY A 357 9.21 6.79 26.19
N VAL A 358 8.61 7.48 25.22
CA VAL A 358 8.33 6.93 23.88
C VAL A 358 9.12 7.64 22.80
N GLU A 359 9.32 6.97 21.67
CA GLU A 359 10.13 7.43 20.54
C GLU A 359 9.27 7.54 19.27
N PRO A 360 9.61 8.41 18.29
CA PRO A 360 8.88 8.53 17.03
C PRO A 360 8.73 7.21 16.26
N SER A 361 9.71 6.30 16.38
CA SER A 361 9.68 4.98 15.74
C SER A 361 8.54 4.08 16.25
N ARG A 362 7.89 4.43 17.36
CA ARG A 362 6.73 3.73 17.93
C ARG A 362 5.38 4.31 17.52
N ALA A 363 5.37 5.38 16.71
CA ALA A 363 4.14 5.97 16.20
C ALA A 363 3.40 4.97 15.29
N MET A 364 2.10 4.81 15.56
CA MET A 364 1.19 3.87 14.92
C MET A 364 0.30 4.57 13.90
N SER A 365 -0.42 5.61 14.33
CA SER A 365 -1.37 6.34 13.49
C SER A 365 -1.42 7.82 13.86
N CYS A 366 -1.73 8.67 12.88
CA CYS A 366 -1.85 10.12 12.98
C CYS A 366 -3.16 10.61 12.35
N SER A 367 -3.79 11.58 13.00
CA SER A 367 -4.86 12.40 12.44
C SER A 367 -4.35 13.82 12.32
N LEU A 368 -4.30 14.35 11.10
CA LEU A 368 -3.82 15.70 10.80
C LEU A 368 -4.97 16.52 10.18
N VAL A 369 -5.39 17.56 10.88
CA VAL A 369 -6.40 18.50 10.38
C VAL A 369 -5.69 19.80 10.03
N LEU A 370 -5.89 20.29 8.81
CA LEU A 370 -5.38 21.57 8.34
C LEU A 370 -6.53 22.56 8.22
N GLN A 371 -6.25 23.85 8.43
CA GLN A 371 -7.22 24.90 8.12
C GLN A 371 -7.37 25.13 6.61
N SER A 372 -6.30 24.87 5.84
CA SER A 372 -6.28 24.99 4.38
C SER A 372 -5.40 23.91 3.76
N MET A 373 -5.90 23.22 2.72
CA MET A 373 -5.09 22.28 1.93
C MET A 373 -3.96 22.95 1.15
N SER A 374 -3.96 24.29 1.02
CA SER A 374 -2.82 25.03 0.44
C SER A 374 -1.52 24.77 1.20
N ASP A 375 -1.62 24.51 2.51
CA ASP A 375 -0.48 24.42 3.40
C ASP A 375 0.09 23.00 3.49
N PHE A 376 -0.56 22.04 2.83
CA PHE A 376 -0.22 20.62 2.86
C PHE A 376 1.26 20.35 2.55
N SER A 377 1.83 21.04 1.55
CA SER A 377 3.24 20.85 1.16
C SER A 377 4.21 21.38 2.22
N ALA A 378 3.89 22.52 2.83
CA ALA A 378 4.72 23.14 3.87
C ALA A 378 4.73 22.28 5.14
N VAL A 379 3.54 21.87 5.60
CA VAL A 379 3.37 21.00 6.77
C VAL A 379 4.05 19.64 6.56
N ASN A 380 3.86 19.01 5.40
CA ASN A 380 4.54 17.75 5.08
C ASN A 380 6.05 17.92 5.19
N SER A 381 6.63 18.97 4.61
CA SER A 381 8.09 19.15 4.66
C SER A 381 8.66 19.12 6.10
N ILE A 382 7.93 19.65 7.09
CA ILE A 382 8.31 19.63 8.50
C ILE A 382 8.02 18.28 9.14
N TYR A 383 6.82 17.74 8.93
CA TYR A 383 6.40 16.42 9.40
C TYR A 383 7.38 15.31 8.98
N ASN A 384 7.85 15.36 7.73
CA ASN A 384 8.79 14.41 7.14
C ASN A 384 10.13 14.39 7.88
N ARG A 385 10.59 15.54 8.38
CA ARG A 385 11.84 15.64 9.15
C ARG A 385 11.68 15.06 10.54
N PHE A 386 10.48 15.13 11.11
CA PHE A 386 10.18 14.59 12.43
C PHE A 386 10.07 13.06 12.40
N PHE A 387 9.34 12.52 11.43
CA PHE A 387 9.25 11.08 11.19
C PHE A 387 10.26 10.61 10.13
N ASP A 388 11.47 11.18 10.15
CA ASP A 388 12.53 10.86 9.19
C ASP A 388 12.85 9.37 9.25
N ILE A 389 12.47 8.64 8.21
CA ILE A 389 12.59 7.18 8.17
C ILE A 389 14.05 6.71 8.11
N SER A 390 14.97 7.61 7.76
CA SER A 390 16.42 7.35 7.87
C SER A 390 16.92 7.39 9.31
N ARG A 391 16.11 7.86 10.26
CA ARG A 391 16.40 7.89 11.71
C ARG A 391 15.47 7.02 12.52
N HIS A 392 14.18 6.98 12.16
CA HIS A 392 13.12 6.35 12.94
C HIS A 392 12.56 5.07 12.31
N GLY A 393 13.31 4.50 11.36
CA GLY A 393 12.97 3.25 10.69
C GLY A 393 12.01 3.44 9.51
N PRO A 394 11.85 2.39 8.68
CA PRO A 394 11.21 2.48 7.37
C PRO A 394 9.67 2.65 7.40
N LEU A 395 9.06 2.60 8.59
CA LEU A 395 7.60 2.62 8.75
C LEU A 395 7.17 3.89 9.50
N PRO A 396 6.92 5.01 8.82
CA PRO A 396 6.23 6.15 9.42
C PRO A 396 4.78 5.76 9.77
N PRO A 397 4.11 6.44 10.72
CA PRO A 397 2.75 6.09 11.13
C PRO A 397 1.75 6.13 9.96
N SER A 398 0.64 5.43 10.09
CA SER A 398 -0.51 5.65 9.21
C SER A 398 -1.07 7.06 9.41
N ARG A 399 -1.73 7.64 8.41
CA ARG A 399 -2.21 9.02 8.46
C ARG A 399 -3.51 9.23 7.68
N ALA A 400 -4.44 9.96 8.28
CA ALA A 400 -5.51 10.68 7.59
C ALA A 400 -5.23 12.18 7.66
N CYS A 401 -5.39 12.90 6.54
CA CYS A 401 -5.10 14.33 6.46
C CYS A 401 -6.24 15.08 5.77
N VAL A 402 -6.93 15.93 6.50
CA VAL A 402 -8.17 16.59 6.05
C VAL A 402 -8.13 18.10 6.26
N GLU A 403 -8.88 18.85 5.47
CA GLU A 403 -9.06 20.29 5.68
C GLU A 403 -10.40 20.53 6.36
N SER A 404 -10.35 21.26 7.46
CA SER A 404 -11.53 21.73 8.16
C SER A 404 -11.37 23.19 8.52
N LYS A 405 -12.19 24.02 7.89
CA LYS A 405 -12.29 25.46 8.23
C LYS A 405 -12.85 25.66 9.64
N SER A 406 -13.48 24.63 10.22
CA SER A 406 -14.01 24.62 11.57
C SER A 406 -12.93 24.61 12.68
N LEU A 407 -11.62 24.49 12.37
CA LEU A 407 -10.53 24.63 13.35
C LEU A 407 -10.46 26.02 14.01
N GLY A 408 -11.01 27.05 13.36
CA GLY A 408 -10.99 28.44 13.81
C GLY A 408 -9.76 29.23 13.33
N LYS A 409 -9.92 30.54 13.10
CA LYS A 409 -8.95 31.40 12.38
C LYS A 409 -7.53 31.46 12.96
N ASN A 410 -7.34 31.07 14.21
CA ASN A 410 -6.05 31.14 14.91
C ASN A 410 -5.33 29.77 15.02
N CYS A 411 -5.99 28.69 14.56
CA CYS A 411 -5.46 27.33 14.60
C CYS A 411 -5.30 26.83 13.16
N LEU A 412 -4.07 26.85 12.65
CA LEU A 412 -3.77 26.48 11.26
C LEU A 412 -3.68 24.96 11.07
N LEU A 413 -3.35 24.23 12.14
CA LEU A 413 -3.34 22.77 12.16
C LEU A 413 -3.63 22.20 13.55
N GLN A 414 -4.15 20.97 13.55
CA GLN A 414 -4.28 20.12 14.72
C GLN A 414 -3.73 18.72 14.43
N LEU A 415 -3.01 18.15 15.40
CA LEU A 415 -2.40 16.82 15.30
C LEU A 415 -2.81 15.93 16.49
N SER A 416 -3.20 14.70 16.18
CA SER A 416 -3.37 13.61 17.15
C SER A 416 -2.56 12.41 16.71
N ILE A 417 -1.92 11.70 17.65
CA ILE A 417 -1.04 10.57 17.36
C ILE A 417 -1.25 9.45 18.36
N VAL A 418 -1.14 8.22 17.87
CA VAL A 418 -1.16 6.98 18.64
C VAL A 418 0.24 6.37 18.66
N PHE A 419 0.72 5.99 19.82
CA PHE A 419 1.99 5.28 20.03
C PHE A 419 1.76 3.93 20.67
N ASP A 420 2.57 2.95 20.30
CA ASP A 420 2.70 1.72 21.08
C ASP A 420 3.43 2.00 22.40
N MET A 421 2.95 1.42 23.51
CA MET A 421 3.61 1.48 24.83
C MET A 421 4.26 0.16 25.25
N ALA A 422 3.93 -0.96 24.63
CA ALA A 422 4.45 -2.28 25.00
C ALA A 422 5.79 -2.68 24.31
N GLY A 423 6.00 -2.29 23.05
CA GLY A 423 7.20 -2.60 22.29
C GLY A 423 8.50 -1.95 22.80
N SER A 424 9.63 -2.59 22.52
CA SER A 424 10.96 -2.01 22.73
C SER A 424 11.47 -1.32 21.47
N VAL A 425 12.36 -0.35 21.64
CA VAL A 425 13.14 0.21 20.53
C VAL A 425 14.50 -0.44 20.46
N LYS A 426 14.97 -0.69 19.24
CA LYS A 426 16.33 -1.19 18.96
C LYS A 426 17.07 -0.11 18.18
N ARG A 427 18.24 0.29 18.69
CA ARG A 427 19.16 1.18 17.96
C ARG A 427 20.12 0.32 17.15
N LEU A 428 20.15 0.55 15.84
CA LEU A 428 21.03 -0.14 14.90
C LEU A 428 22.40 0.55 14.83
N ALA A 429 23.37 -0.09 14.17
CA ALA A 429 24.77 0.37 14.12
C ALA A 429 24.98 1.72 13.39
N ASN A 430 23.97 2.18 12.67
CA ASN A 430 23.91 3.46 11.94
C ASN A 430 23.02 4.50 12.63
N ASP A 431 22.79 4.35 13.94
CA ASP A 431 21.93 5.19 14.78
C ASP A 431 20.44 5.20 14.39
N ILE A 432 20.02 4.32 13.46
CA ILE A 432 18.60 4.14 13.16
C ILE A 432 17.90 3.48 14.35
N ILE A 433 16.81 4.09 14.78
CA ILE A 433 15.95 3.61 15.86
C ILE A 433 14.75 2.93 15.22
N ILE A 434 14.64 1.61 15.39
CA ILE A 434 13.49 0.82 14.91
C ILE A 434 12.65 0.33 16.08
N CYS A 435 11.38 0.03 15.81
CA CYS A 435 10.51 -0.71 16.71
C CYS A 435 10.26 -2.10 16.11
N PRO A 436 10.95 -3.17 16.59
CA PRO A 436 10.80 -4.52 16.03
C PRO A 436 9.39 -5.09 16.13
N ASN A 437 8.61 -4.61 17.10
CA ASN A 437 7.21 -5.02 17.26
C ASN A 437 6.28 -4.36 16.23
N LYS A 438 6.72 -3.29 15.55
CA LYS A 438 5.90 -2.56 14.59
C LYS A 438 6.09 -3.11 13.19
N ASN A 439 4.98 -3.32 12.49
CA ASN A 439 4.98 -3.73 11.09
C ASN A 439 3.95 -2.92 10.30
N GLY A 440 4.03 -2.98 8.98
CA GLY A 440 3.28 -2.06 8.15
C GLY A 440 3.39 -2.35 6.66
N LEU A 441 2.47 -1.73 5.94
CA LEU A 441 2.51 -1.64 4.48
C LEU A 441 2.84 -0.21 4.09
N HIS A 442 4.02 -0.03 3.51
CA HIS A 442 4.48 1.25 2.97
C HIS A 442 4.74 1.10 1.47
N VAL A 443 3.82 1.58 0.63
CA VAL A 443 3.89 1.51 -0.84
C VAL A 443 4.44 2.82 -1.37
N GLN A 444 5.62 2.76 -1.98
CA GLN A 444 6.33 3.94 -2.52
C GLN A 444 6.51 3.87 -4.04
N GLY A 445 6.49 2.66 -4.63
CA GLY A 445 6.61 2.44 -6.08
C GLY A 445 5.30 2.51 -6.85
N ARG A 446 5.35 3.01 -8.09
CA ARG A 446 4.20 3.03 -9.01
C ARG A 446 3.90 1.64 -9.55
N SER A 447 2.62 1.32 -9.64
CA SER A 447 2.15 -0.03 -9.97
C SER A 447 0.69 0.01 -10.47
N TYR A 448 0.09 -1.14 -10.81
CA TYR A 448 -1.34 -1.19 -11.15
C TYR A 448 -2.26 -1.47 -9.96
N TRP A 449 -1.75 -2.06 -8.88
CA TRP A 449 -2.59 -2.57 -7.79
C TRP A 449 -2.97 -1.50 -6.76
N ALA A 450 -2.06 -0.63 -6.31
CA ALA A 450 -2.34 0.37 -5.27
C ALA A 450 -1.55 1.67 -5.48
N PRO A 451 -2.13 2.83 -5.08
CA PRO A 451 -1.45 4.11 -5.18
C PRO A 451 -0.29 4.21 -4.19
N CYS A 452 0.77 4.91 -4.61
CA CYS A 452 1.87 5.28 -3.73
C CYS A 452 1.38 6.28 -2.67
N ASN A 453 2.09 6.36 -1.56
CA ASN A 453 1.87 7.42 -0.59
C ASN A 453 2.19 8.80 -1.20
N ILE A 454 1.36 9.82 -0.92
CA ILE A 454 1.58 11.21 -1.38
C ILE A 454 2.23 12.11 -0.30
N GLY A 455 2.75 11.48 0.75
CA GLY A 455 3.50 12.03 1.88
C GLY A 455 4.06 10.87 2.70
N PRO A 456 4.99 11.05 3.66
CA PRO A 456 5.58 9.94 4.40
C PRO A 456 4.63 9.47 5.49
N TYR A 457 3.75 8.58 5.08
CA TYR A 457 2.93 7.77 5.95
C TYR A 457 2.91 6.37 5.35
N SER A 458 2.72 5.38 6.21
CA SER A 458 2.48 4.01 5.77
C SER A 458 0.99 3.85 5.47
N GLN A 459 0.62 3.12 4.43
CA GLN A 459 -0.79 2.86 4.09
C GLN A 459 -1.49 2.10 5.21
N ALA A 460 -0.76 1.23 5.92
CA ALA A 460 -1.24 0.58 7.14
C ALA A 460 -0.11 0.29 8.13
N ILE A 461 -0.44 0.29 9.43
CA ILE A 461 0.47 -0.07 10.52
C ILE A 461 -0.25 -0.98 11.52
N TRP A 462 0.44 -2.01 12.03
CA TRP A 462 -0.02 -2.90 13.10
C TRP A 462 1.13 -3.36 14.00
N LEU A 463 0.80 -4.02 15.11
CA LEU A 463 1.78 -4.64 16.00
C LEU A 463 1.89 -6.14 15.74
N ASN A 464 3.12 -6.66 15.62
CA ASN A 464 3.39 -8.09 15.44
C ASN A 464 2.97 -8.91 16.67
N SER A 465 3.03 -8.32 17.87
CA SER A 465 2.59 -8.96 19.12
C SER A 465 1.07 -9.13 19.22
N ASP A 466 0.30 -8.38 18.43
CA ASP A 466 -1.15 -8.46 18.46
C ASP A 466 -1.64 -9.62 17.59
N LYS A 467 -2.17 -10.66 18.24
CA LYS A 467 -2.70 -11.85 17.55
C LYS A 467 -3.94 -11.54 16.72
N ASN A 468 -4.78 -10.58 17.14
CA ASN A 468 -5.94 -10.13 16.36
C ASN A 468 -5.51 -9.27 15.16
N ARG A 469 -4.28 -8.73 15.18
CA ARG A 469 -3.71 -7.83 14.18
C ARG A 469 -4.59 -6.61 13.92
N ILE A 470 -4.92 -5.88 14.97
CA ILE A 470 -5.58 -4.58 14.84
C ILE A 470 -4.63 -3.65 14.07
N SER A 471 -5.12 -3.17 12.93
CA SER A 471 -4.38 -2.45 11.91
C SER A 471 -5.01 -1.09 11.69
N PHE A 472 -4.19 -0.04 11.76
CA PHE A 472 -4.60 1.33 11.45
C PHE A 472 -4.36 1.60 9.96
N LEU A 473 -5.40 2.03 9.24
CA LEU A 473 -5.34 2.29 7.80
C LEU A 473 -5.39 3.79 7.51
N SER A 474 -4.47 4.24 6.65
CA SER A 474 -4.39 5.62 6.17
C SER A 474 -5.54 5.99 5.24
N GLY A 475 -5.77 7.29 5.10
CA GLY A 475 -6.70 7.85 4.12
C GLY A 475 -6.40 7.41 2.68
N GLN A 476 -7.42 6.87 2.00
CA GLN A 476 -7.35 6.46 0.61
C GLN A 476 -8.21 7.37 -0.27
N ILE A 477 -7.55 8.10 -1.18
CA ILE A 477 -8.16 8.98 -2.20
C ILE A 477 -8.10 8.32 -3.59
N PRO A 478 -8.95 8.72 -4.56
CA PRO A 478 -9.12 8.00 -5.83
C PRO A 478 -8.05 8.38 -6.87
N LEU A 479 -6.81 7.97 -6.62
CA LEU A 479 -5.68 8.11 -7.54
C LEU A 479 -5.58 6.90 -8.46
N ILE A 480 -5.30 7.13 -9.75
CA ILE A 480 -4.96 6.05 -10.68
C ILE A 480 -3.58 5.51 -10.27
N PRO A 481 -3.44 4.26 -9.80
CA PRO A 481 -2.19 3.74 -9.22
C PRO A 481 -0.97 3.87 -10.14
N SER A 482 -1.18 3.69 -11.45
CA SER A 482 -0.09 3.62 -12.44
C SER A 482 0.51 4.98 -12.77
N SER A 483 -0.31 6.03 -12.74
CA SER A 483 0.08 7.41 -13.09
C SER A 483 0.23 8.33 -11.88
N MET A 484 -0.42 8.00 -10.76
CA MET A 484 -0.61 8.86 -9.58
C MET A 484 -1.42 10.13 -9.87
N GLU A 485 -2.21 10.13 -10.94
CA GLU A 485 -3.13 11.21 -11.27
C GLU A 485 -4.49 10.99 -10.62
N MET A 486 -5.20 12.08 -10.30
CA MET A 486 -6.59 11.99 -9.85
C MET A 486 -7.47 11.46 -10.98
N ILE A 487 -8.39 10.57 -10.65
CA ILE A 487 -9.44 10.16 -11.59
C ILE A 487 -10.39 11.33 -11.89
N SER A 488 -11.25 11.18 -12.91
CA SER A 488 -12.24 12.17 -13.33
C SER A 488 -13.01 12.80 -12.14
N ARG A 489 -13.63 13.97 -12.37
CA ARG A 489 -14.49 14.60 -11.35
C ARG A 489 -15.85 13.90 -11.16
N GLU A 490 -16.03 12.69 -11.68
CA GLU A 490 -17.26 11.89 -11.54
C GLU A 490 -17.39 11.40 -10.08
N PRO A 491 -18.41 11.87 -9.34
CA PRO A 491 -18.57 11.56 -7.90
C PRO A 491 -18.62 10.07 -7.59
N VAL A 492 -19.42 9.31 -8.34
CA VAL A 492 -19.56 7.85 -8.13
C VAL A 492 -18.24 7.13 -8.33
N LEU A 493 -17.51 7.44 -9.42
CA LEU A 493 -16.25 6.79 -9.70
C LEU A 493 -15.19 7.08 -8.64
N GLN A 494 -15.14 8.32 -8.12
CA GLN A 494 -14.28 8.67 -6.99
C GLN A 494 -14.64 7.90 -5.72
N GLY A 495 -15.94 7.77 -5.42
CA GLY A 495 -16.44 6.96 -4.29
C GLY A 495 -16.03 5.50 -4.39
N VAL A 496 -16.22 4.88 -5.55
CA VAL A 496 -15.91 3.46 -5.79
C VAL A 496 -14.40 3.22 -5.76
N LEU A 497 -13.62 4.03 -6.48
CA LEU A 497 -12.17 3.81 -6.58
C LEU A 497 -11.45 4.02 -5.23
N SER A 498 -11.85 5.02 -4.46
CA SER A 498 -11.26 5.27 -3.13
C SER A 498 -11.58 4.13 -2.14
N LEU A 499 -12.81 3.58 -2.15
CA LEU A 499 -13.15 2.39 -1.35
C LEU A 499 -12.39 1.15 -1.83
N ARG A 500 -12.23 0.99 -3.16
CA ARG A 500 -11.44 -0.09 -3.75
C ARG A 500 -9.99 -0.06 -3.28
N HIS A 501 -9.37 1.12 -3.17
CA HIS A 501 -8.04 1.24 -2.61
C HIS A 501 -7.99 0.82 -1.14
N PHE A 502 -8.96 1.25 -0.34
CA PHE A 502 -9.06 0.83 1.07
C PHE A 502 -9.17 -0.70 1.19
N ASP A 503 -10.06 -1.33 0.43
CA ASP A 503 -10.24 -2.79 0.41
C ASP A 503 -8.98 -3.52 -0.05
N THR A 504 -8.29 -2.98 -1.06
CA THR A 504 -7.02 -3.53 -1.56
C THR A 504 -5.98 -3.57 -0.45
N ILE A 505 -5.75 -2.44 0.23
CA ILE A 505 -4.78 -2.35 1.34
C ILE A 505 -5.18 -3.29 2.48
N LYS A 506 -6.46 -3.29 2.87
CA LYS A 506 -7.02 -4.15 3.92
C LYS A 506 -6.79 -5.63 3.63
N THR A 507 -7.04 -6.06 2.40
CA THR A 507 -6.90 -7.45 1.96
C THR A 507 -5.42 -7.86 1.88
N THR A 508 -4.55 -6.98 1.37
CA THR A 508 -3.10 -7.25 1.27
C THR A 508 -2.45 -7.49 2.63
N ILE A 509 -2.90 -6.82 3.70
CA ILE A 509 -2.35 -7.01 5.06
C ILE A 509 -3.08 -8.10 5.87
N ASP A 510 -4.07 -8.77 5.27
CA ASP A 510 -4.94 -9.77 5.89
C ASP A 510 -5.73 -9.21 7.09
N ALA A 511 -6.24 -7.98 7.01
CA ALA A 511 -7.04 -7.33 8.06
C ALA A 511 -8.53 -7.28 7.69
N LYS A 512 -9.14 -8.44 7.42
CA LYS A 512 -10.43 -8.51 6.71
C LYS A 512 -11.63 -7.93 7.47
N LYS A 513 -11.60 -7.83 8.80
CA LYS A 513 -12.73 -7.42 9.66
C LYS A 513 -12.66 -5.93 10.02
N GLN A 514 -13.63 -5.11 9.64
CA GLN A 514 -13.65 -3.69 10.01
C GLN A 514 -14.12 -3.48 11.45
N LEU A 515 -13.48 -2.54 12.13
CA LEU A 515 -13.81 -2.11 13.48
C LEU A 515 -14.35 -0.69 13.46
N PHE A 516 -13.65 0.23 12.79
CA PHE A 516 -14.07 1.61 12.56
C PHE A 516 -13.91 2.00 11.11
N MET A 517 -14.91 2.69 10.57
CA MET A 517 -14.85 3.27 9.25
C MET A 517 -15.21 4.75 9.29
N THR A 518 -14.41 5.57 8.61
CA THR A 518 -14.71 6.99 8.40
C THR A 518 -14.55 7.31 6.93
N CYS A 519 -15.59 7.87 6.32
CA CYS A 519 -15.52 8.42 4.97
C CYS A 519 -15.62 9.94 5.05
N PHE A 520 -14.54 10.64 4.75
CA PHE A 520 -14.54 12.10 4.63
C PHE A 520 -15.05 12.48 3.24
N VAL A 521 -15.94 13.46 3.16
CA VAL A 521 -16.50 13.98 1.90
C VAL A 521 -16.39 15.50 1.82
N THR A 522 -16.17 16.03 0.62
CA THR A 522 -16.06 17.49 0.40
C THR A 522 -17.33 18.13 -0.20
N SER A 523 -18.33 17.32 -0.56
CA SER A 523 -19.62 17.76 -1.11
C SER A 523 -20.78 16.97 -0.50
N ASP A 524 -21.91 17.63 -0.21
CA ASP A 524 -23.12 16.95 0.28
C ASP A 524 -23.67 15.95 -0.75
N LEU A 525 -23.38 16.14 -2.04
CA LEU A 525 -23.73 15.20 -3.11
C LEU A 525 -23.09 13.81 -2.90
N MET A 526 -21.94 13.75 -2.22
CA MET A 526 -21.26 12.49 -1.94
C MET A 526 -21.93 11.67 -0.85
N VAL A 527 -22.74 12.28 0.03
CA VAL A 527 -23.35 11.57 1.17
C VAL A 527 -24.23 10.41 0.72
N PRO A 528 -25.28 10.61 -0.13
CA PRO A 528 -26.10 9.48 -0.59
C PRO A 528 -25.29 8.48 -1.44
N ILE A 529 -24.29 8.95 -2.19
CA ILE A 529 -23.40 8.09 -2.99
C ILE A 529 -22.61 7.16 -2.09
N VAL A 530 -21.96 7.69 -1.05
CA VAL A 530 -21.14 6.93 -0.10
C VAL A 530 -22.00 5.95 0.69
N SER A 531 -23.17 6.38 1.18
CA SER A 531 -24.12 5.51 1.87
C SER A 531 -24.52 4.30 1.02
N GLN A 532 -24.85 4.53 -0.25
CA GLN A 532 -25.23 3.44 -1.15
C GLN A 532 -24.05 2.53 -1.50
N ILE A 533 -22.87 3.10 -1.79
CA ILE A 533 -21.63 2.32 -2.03
C ILE A 533 -21.34 1.41 -0.84
N TRP A 534 -21.41 1.96 0.38
CA TRP A 534 -21.15 1.23 1.61
C TRP A 534 -22.16 0.10 1.84
N SER A 535 -23.45 0.39 1.67
CA SER A 535 -24.53 -0.60 1.80
C SER A 535 -24.34 -1.79 0.87
N LEU A 536 -24.01 -1.53 -0.40
CA LEU A 536 -23.69 -2.57 -1.37
C LEU A 536 -22.45 -3.37 -0.95
N TYR A 537 -21.35 -2.66 -0.66
CA TYR A 537 -20.08 -3.29 -0.30
C TYR A 537 -20.19 -4.18 0.95
N CYS A 538 -20.93 -3.77 1.98
CA CYS A 538 -21.02 -4.53 3.24
C CYS A 538 -21.72 -5.87 3.12
N GLY A 539 -22.68 -6.03 2.22
CA GLY A 539 -23.41 -7.31 2.08
C GLY A 539 -24.29 -7.40 0.84
N GLY A 540 -24.79 -6.29 0.29
CA GLY A 540 -25.66 -6.31 -0.90
C GLY A 540 -25.04 -7.06 -2.09
N MET A 541 -23.74 -6.91 -2.30
CA MET A 541 -23.06 -7.46 -3.49
C MET A 541 -22.94 -8.99 -3.50
N GLN A 542 -22.82 -9.63 -2.33
CA GLN A 542 -22.73 -11.10 -2.23
C GLN A 542 -23.99 -11.79 -2.77
N TYR A 543 -25.15 -11.16 -2.61
CA TYR A 543 -26.43 -11.71 -3.07
C TYR A 543 -26.72 -11.40 -4.54
N GLU A 544 -26.06 -10.39 -5.11
CA GLU A 544 -26.31 -9.90 -6.47
C GLU A 544 -25.30 -10.40 -7.51
N SER A 545 -24.16 -10.96 -7.08
CA SER A 545 -23.10 -11.40 -7.99
C SER A 545 -22.22 -12.51 -7.41
N GLU A 546 -21.93 -13.52 -8.24
CA GLU A 546 -20.98 -14.59 -7.89
C GLU A 546 -19.56 -14.05 -7.61
N LEU A 547 -19.21 -12.88 -8.16
CA LEU A 547 -17.90 -12.22 -7.98
C LEU A 547 -17.61 -11.82 -6.52
N TRP A 548 -18.63 -11.77 -5.68
CA TRP A 548 -18.52 -11.33 -4.29
C TRP A 548 -18.76 -12.44 -3.28
N MET A 549 -19.03 -13.69 -3.71
CA MET A 549 -19.42 -14.80 -2.83
C MET A 549 -18.39 -15.13 -1.74
N ASP A 550 -17.10 -14.89 -2.00
CA ASP A 550 -16.02 -15.15 -1.04
C ASP A 550 -15.82 -14.01 -0.02
N LYS A 551 -16.49 -12.87 -0.21
CA LYS A 551 -16.43 -11.76 0.74
C LYS A 551 -17.35 -12.07 1.92
N GLU A 552 -16.91 -11.75 3.12
CA GLU A 552 -17.76 -11.80 4.32
C GLU A 552 -18.55 -10.49 4.50
N ASP A 553 -19.65 -10.58 5.26
CA ASP A 553 -20.43 -9.40 5.63
C ASP A 553 -19.66 -8.49 6.59
N ASP A 554 -19.69 -7.19 6.30
CA ASP A 554 -19.05 -6.17 7.12
C ASP A 554 -20.09 -5.44 7.99
N PRO A 555 -19.70 -4.94 9.18
CA PRO A 555 -20.61 -4.22 10.06
C PRO A 555 -21.02 -2.87 9.45
N VAL A 556 -22.20 -2.81 8.84
CA VAL A 556 -22.73 -1.61 8.15
C VAL A 556 -22.69 -0.36 9.04
N ARG A 557 -22.99 -0.51 10.35
CA ARG A 557 -23.07 0.60 11.32
C ARG A 557 -21.71 1.06 11.89
N SER A 558 -20.60 0.53 11.38
CA SER A 558 -19.23 0.98 11.74
C SER A 558 -18.80 2.27 11.00
N LEU A 559 -19.60 2.74 10.04
CA LEU A 559 -19.29 3.91 9.23
C LEU A 559 -19.83 5.21 9.83
N ILE A 560 -18.96 6.21 9.89
CA ILE A 560 -19.32 7.64 10.02
C ILE A 560 -18.96 8.34 8.71
N ILE A 561 -19.92 9.05 8.11
CA ILE A 561 -19.67 9.92 6.95
C ILE A 561 -19.51 11.34 7.47
N VAL A 562 -18.41 12.00 7.10
CA VAL A 562 -18.02 13.29 7.69
C VAL A 562 -17.82 14.31 6.57
N LYS A 563 -18.62 15.37 6.57
CA LYS A 563 -18.46 16.50 5.65
C LYS A 563 -17.37 17.43 6.17
N ILE A 564 -16.40 17.70 5.30
CA ILE A 564 -15.26 18.58 5.57
C ILE A 564 -15.07 19.58 4.43
N SER A 565 -14.17 20.53 4.63
CA SER A 565 -13.93 21.64 3.71
C SER A 565 -13.06 21.25 2.51
N GLY A 566 -12.12 20.32 2.68
CA GLY A 566 -11.22 19.92 1.59
C GLY A 566 -10.43 18.64 1.87
N LEU A 567 -9.97 18.00 0.79
CA LEU A 567 -9.12 16.81 0.83
C LEU A 567 -7.87 17.02 -0.05
N PRO A 568 -6.79 16.24 0.19
CA PRO A 568 -5.62 16.26 -0.68
C PRO A 568 -6.00 16.05 -2.14
N ARG A 569 -5.31 16.78 -3.04
CA ARG A 569 -5.54 16.73 -4.49
C ARG A 569 -6.98 17.10 -4.94
N ASN A 570 -7.76 17.76 -4.08
CA ASN A 570 -9.18 18.09 -4.31
C ASN A 570 -10.05 16.85 -4.53
N ALA A 571 -9.76 15.75 -3.83
CA ALA A 571 -10.62 14.57 -3.84
C ALA A 571 -12.03 14.88 -3.31
N LEU A 572 -13.04 14.19 -3.83
CA LEU A 572 -14.42 14.29 -3.35
C LEU A 572 -14.68 13.44 -2.10
N CYS A 573 -13.91 12.37 -1.93
CA CYS A 573 -13.97 11.50 -0.78
C CYS A 573 -12.63 10.83 -0.44
N GLU A 574 -12.48 10.48 0.84
CA GLU A 574 -11.36 9.70 1.39
C GLU A 574 -11.90 8.65 2.36
N TRP A 575 -11.48 7.39 2.20
CA TRP A 575 -11.81 6.30 3.13
C TRP A 575 -10.64 6.03 4.08
N SER A 576 -10.93 5.93 5.37
CA SER A 576 -9.97 5.55 6.42
C SER A 576 -10.64 4.71 7.49
N GLY A 577 -9.86 4.04 8.34
CA GLY A 577 -10.44 3.16 9.34
C GLY A 577 -9.44 2.32 10.12
N VAL A 578 -10.01 1.47 10.97
CA VAL A 578 -9.31 0.44 11.74
C VAL A 578 -9.95 -0.89 11.41
N ALA A 579 -9.12 -1.89 11.13
CA ALA A 579 -9.56 -3.26 10.84
C ALA A 579 -8.67 -4.27 11.57
N CYS A 580 -9.12 -5.51 11.70
CA CYS A 580 -8.33 -6.59 12.27
C CYS A 580 -8.41 -7.86 11.42
N ARG A 581 -7.49 -8.78 11.67
CA ARG A 581 -7.48 -10.09 11.01
C ARG A 581 -8.58 -10.98 11.58
N GLU A 582 -8.58 -11.14 12.90
CA GLU A 582 -9.51 -12.00 13.63
C GLU A 582 -10.22 -11.21 14.73
N LEU A 583 -11.52 -11.45 14.90
CA LEU A 583 -12.29 -10.90 16.02
C LEU A 583 -12.03 -11.68 17.31
N SER A 584 -11.71 -12.96 17.24
CA SER A 584 -11.46 -13.79 18.41
C SER A 584 -10.23 -14.67 18.21
N VAL A 585 -9.31 -14.63 19.17
CA VAL A 585 -8.16 -15.53 19.25
C VAL A 585 -8.21 -16.28 20.58
N VAL A 586 -8.28 -17.61 20.50
CA VAL A 586 -8.24 -18.53 21.65
C VAL A 586 -6.89 -19.23 21.66
N ASP A 587 -6.23 -19.31 22.81
CA ASP A 587 -4.98 -20.07 22.94
C ASP A 587 -5.30 -21.58 22.91
N PRO A 588 -4.65 -22.38 22.05
CA PRO A 588 -4.99 -23.79 21.84
C PRO A 588 -4.67 -24.71 23.05
N VAL A 589 -4.25 -24.16 24.19
CA VAL A 589 -3.86 -24.90 25.40
C VAL A 589 -4.96 -24.85 26.48
N GLU A 590 -6.00 -24.02 26.31
CA GLU A 590 -7.12 -23.95 27.26
C GLU A 590 -8.43 -24.41 26.57
N ASP A 591 -8.81 -25.63 26.95
CA ASP A 591 -10.12 -26.30 26.82
C ASP A 591 -10.56 -26.88 25.46
N GLU A 592 -10.63 -28.22 25.44
CA GLU A 592 -11.30 -29.07 24.42
C GLU A 592 -12.83 -28.85 24.38
N ASP A 593 -13.40 -28.03 25.27
CA ASP A 593 -14.85 -27.81 25.40
C ASP A 593 -15.39 -26.60 24.63
N ILE A 594 -14.57 -25.89 23.84
CA ILE A 594 -14.96 -24.66 23.14
C ILE A 594 -15.19 -24.91 21.63
N GLN A 595 -16.06 -25.86 21.28
CA GLN A 595 -16.58 -25.96 19.90
C GLN A 595 -17.88 -25.15 19.67
N ASP A 596 -18.50 -24.62 20.73
CA ASP A 596 -19.79 -23.90 20.67
C ASP A 596 -19.68 -22.37 20.51
N LEU A 597 -18.49 -21.78 20.52
CA LEU A 597 -18.29 -20.31 20.51
C LEU A 597 -18.40 -19.65 19.12
N LYS A 598 -18.65 -20.42 18.05
CA LYS A 598 -18.77 -19.90 16.65
C LYS A 598 -20.07 -19.15 16.35
N SER A 599 -20.90 -18.85 17.35
CA SER A 599 -22.22 -18.22 17.15
C SER A 599 -22.49 -16.98 18.02
N ILE A 600 -21.46 -16.39 18.65
CA ILE A 600 -21.64 -15.11 19.34
C ILE A 600 -21.70 -14.00 18.29
N SER A 601 -22.82 -13.28 18.23
CA SER A 601 -22.91 -12.05 17.45
C SER A 601 -21.93 -11.02 18.02
N HIS A 602 -20.80 -10.82 17.33
CA HIS A 602 -19.77 -9.85 17.69
C HIS A 602 -20.22 -8.40 17.54
N VAL A 603 -21.40 -8.16 16.96
CA VAL A 603 -21.99 -6.84 16.78
C VAL A 603 -23.17 -6.67 17.73
N LYS A 604 -23.07 -5.70 18.64
CA LYS A 604 -24.16 -5.31 19.56
C LYS A 604 -24.65 -3.92 19.20
N VAL A 605 -25.93 -3.79 18.89
CA VAL A 605 -26.59 -2.50 18.70
C VAL A 605 -27.37 -2.17 19.97
N GLN A 606 -27.13 -1.00 20.54
CA GLN A 606 -27.83 -0.54 21.73
C GLN A 606 -28.26 0.92 21.55
N ALA A 607 -29.43 1.25 22.10
CA ALA A 607 -29.84 2.63 22.31
C ALA A 607 -29.76 2.92 23.81
N LYS A 608 -29.02 3.95 24.20
CA LYS A 608 -28.90 4.38 25.60
C LYS A 608 -29.27 5.87 25.67
N GLY A 609 -30.52 6.16 26.01
CA GLY A 609 -31.09 7.51 25.84
C GLY A 609 -31.28 7.84 24.35
N SER A 610 -30.84 9.03 23.92
CA SER A 610 -30.84 9.44 22.51
C SER A 610 -29.64 8.92 21.70
N CYS A 611 -28.66 8.28 22.35
CA CYS A 611 -27.45 7.80 21.68
C CYS A 611 -27.71 6.45 21.01
N VAL A 612 -27.42 6.35 19.71
CA VAL A 612 -27.46 5.10 18.96
C VAL A 612 -26.04 4.61 18.79
N VAL A 613 -25.75 3.39 19.25
CA VAL A 613 -24.40 2.81 19.18
C VAL A 613 -24.39 1.41 18.55
N SER A 614 -23.30 1.11 17.87
CA SER A 614 -22.96 -0.20 17.32
C SER A 614 -21.56 -0.58 17.78
N THR A 615 -21.44 -1.71 18.47
CA THR A 615 -20.19 -2.18 19.06
C THR A 615 -19.72 -3.46 18.41
N VAL A 616 -18.46 -3.51 18.00
CA VAL A 616 -17.74 -4.71 17.59
C VAL A 616 -16.78 -5.12 18.70
N GLU A 617 -16.82 -6.39 19.13
CA GLU A 617 -15.96 -6.90 20.20
C GLU A 617 -14.80 -7.71 19.62
N VAL A 618 -13.57 -7.37 20.04
CA VAL A 618 -12.33 -8.10 19.73
C VAL A 618 -11.80 -8.76 20.98
N THR A 619 -11.60 -10.08 20.94
CA THR A 619 -11.18 -10.91 22.07
C THR A 619 -9.85 -11.60 21.81
N ASN A 620 -8.99 -11.61 22.83
CA ASN A 620 -7.70 -12.30 22.86
C ASN A 620 -7.53 -12.97 24.23
N GLY A 621 -7.83 -14.27 24.32
CA GLY A 621 -7.93 -14.95 25.60
C GLY A 621 -8.92 -14.24 26.54
N GLN A 622 -8.45 -13.79 27.71
CA GLN A 622 -9.27 -13.05 28.68
C GLN A 622 -9.35 -11.54 28.41
N ALA A 623 -8.54 -10.99 27.49
CA ALA A 623 -8.59 -9.58 27.14
C ALA A 623 -9.68 -9.32 26.11
N GLN A 624 -10.51 -8.30 26.37
CA GLN A 624 -11.58 -7.86 25.48
C GLN A 624 -11.45 -6.37 25.22
N ILE A 625 -11.50 -5.99 23.94
CA ILE A 625 -11.50 -4.60 23.49
C ILE A 625 -12.80 -4.36 22.74
N GLN A 626 -13.52 -3.30 23.09
CA GLN A 626 -14.76 -2.94 22.41
C GLN A 626 -14.53 -1.74 21.48
N PHE A 627 -14.97 -1.87 20.23
CA PHE A 627 -14.93 -0.82 19.22
C PHE A 627 -16.36 -0.36 18.95
N THR A 628 -16.72 0.82 19.44
CA THR A 628 -18.07 1.37 19.35
C THR A 628 -18.14 2.57 18.42
N THR A 629 -18.99 2.51 17.40
CA THR A 629 -19.39 3.64 16.57
C THR A 629 -20.75 4.14 17.05
N GLY A 630 -20.91 5.45 17.23
CA GLY A 630 -22.16 6.01 17.75
C GLY A 630 -22.47 7.43 17.29
N PHE A 631 -23.73 7.81 17.51
CA PHE A 631 -24.28 9.10 17.13
C PHE A 631 -25.14 9.67 18.26
N ALA A 632 -25.16 11.01 18.36
CA ALA A 632 -26.01 11.73 19.31
C ALA A 632 -26.43 13.10 18.73
N ASP A 633 -27.65 13.54 19.07
CA ASP A 633 -28.18 14.86 18.68
C ASP A 633 -28.31 15.84 19.86
N CYS A 634 -27.97 15.38 21.06
CA CYS A 634 -28.03 16.13 22.30
C CYS A 634 -26.70 16.01 23.04
N LEU A 635 -26.09 17.16 23.37
CA LEU A 635 -24.81 17.21 24.07
C LEU A 635 -24.91 16.61 25.49
N GLU A 636 -26.04 16.82 26.17
CA GLU A 636 -26.22 16.32 27.54
C GLU A 636 -26.32 14.79 27.55
N ASP A 637 -27.06 14.21 26.61
CA ASP A 637 -27.16 12.77 26.47
C ASP A 637 -25.80 12.14 26.10
N LEU A 638 -25.02 12.82 25.24
CA LEU A 638 -23.66 12.40 24.92
C LEU A 638 -22.76 12.42 26.16
N LYS A 639 -22.82 13.48 26.99
CA LYS A 639 -22.06 13.57 28.24
C LYS A 639 -22.48 12.46 29.22
N ILE A 640 -23.78 12.22 29.38
CA ILE A 640 -24.30 11.14 30.24
C ILE A 640 -23.79 9.78 29.74
N PHE A 641 -23.84 9.53 28.43
CA PHE A 641 -23.32 8.30 27.85
C PHE A 641 -21.83 8.13 28.12
N MET A 642 -21.01 9.13 27.81
CA MET A 642 -19.55 9.08 27.99
C MET A 642 -19.16 8.94 29.46
N ASN A 643 -19.85 9.64 30.37
CA ASN A 643 -19.62 9.54 31.82
C ASN A 643 -20.06 8.18 32.40
N SER A 644 -20.92 7.43 31.70
CA SER A 644 -21.33 6.09 32.13
C SER A 644 -20.30 5.00 31.83
N ILE A 645 -19.23 5.32 31.11
CA ILE A 645 -18.17 4.40 30.75
C ILE A 645 -17.15 4.40 31.90
N ASN A 646 -17.22 3.38 32.76
CA ASN A 646 -16.39 3.26 33.97
C ASN A 646 -14.95 2.77 33.70
N SER A 647 -14.59 2.48 32.45
CA SER A 647 -13.32 1.90 32.01
C SER A 647 -12.39 2.94 31.36
N ARG A 648 -11.10 2.58 31.17
CA ARG A 648 -10.16 3.42 30.40
C ARG A 648 -10.52 3.38 28.92
N TYR A 649 -11.25 4.39 28.46
CA TYR A 649 -11.63 4.53 27.06
C TYR A 649 -10.80 5.60 26.33
N LYS A 650 -10.80 5.51 25.01
CA LYS A 650 -10.41 6.58 24.09
C LYS A 650 -11.56 6.87 23.14
N ALA A 651 -11.93 8.14 23.00
CA ALA A 651 -12.95 8.57 22.03
C ALA A 651 -12.36 9.48 20.96
N THR A 652 -12.88 9.41 19.74
CA THR A 652 -12.71 10.41 18.69
C THR A 652 -14.10 10.95 18.35
N LEU A 653 -14.30 12.24 18.57
CA LEU A 653 -15.59 12.92 18.46
C LEU A 653 -15.58 13.89 17.27
N TYR A 654 -16.51 13.69 16.34
CA TYR A 654 -16.81 14.58 15.25
C TYR A 654 -17.98 15.48 15.63
N PHE A 655 -17.80 16.80 15.49
CA PHE A 655 -18.82 17.80 15.82
C PHE A 655 -18.67 19.05 14.95
N ASN A 656 -19.77 19.75 14.70
CA ASN A 656 -19.71 21.09 14.14
C ASN A 656 -19.70 22.11 15.29
N PRO A 657 -18.64 22.94 15.44
CA PRO A 657 -18.59 23.96 16.48
C PRO A 657 -19.77 24.94 16.47
N SER A 658 -20.35 25.22 15.30
CA SER A 658 -21.48 26.13 15.12
C SER A 658 -22.81 25.57 15.65
N ASP A 659 -22.92 24.24 15.74
CA ASP A 659 -24.12 23.56 16.23
C ASP A 659 -24.12 23.38 17.76
N THR A 660 -23.02 23.75 18.41
CA THR A 660 -22.80 23.59 19.85
C THR A 660 -22.71 24.94 20.55
N GLN A 661 -23.63 25.22 21.47
CA GLN A 661 -23.55 26.42 22.32
C GLN A 661 -22.38 26.34 23.31
N ASP A 662 -22.08 25.13 23.81
CA ASP A 662 -20.98 24.83 24.73
C ASP A 662 -20.03 23.82 24.09
N PHE A 663 -18.72 23.97 24.32
CA PHE A 663 -17.75 22.96 23.90
C PHE A 663 -18.06 21.60 24.56
N PRO A 664 -18.06 20.48 23.82
CA PRO A 664 -18.17 19.14 24.38
C PRO A 664 -16.92 18.77 25.19
N ALA A 665 -16.74 19.34 26.39
CA ALA A 665 -15.64 19.04 27.29
C ALA A 665 -15.77 17.62 27.88
N ILE A 666 -15.41 16.63 27.07
CA ILE A 666 -15.45 15.19 27.37
C ILE A 666 -14.00 14.70 27.54
N ALA A 667 -13.75 13.99 28.63
CA ALA A 667 -12.42 13.45 28.92
C ALA A 667 -11.97 12.43 27.86
N ASN A 668 -10.66 12.19 27.77
CA ASN A 668 -10.08 11.15 26.92
C ASN A 668 -10.50 11.21 25.44
N THR A 669 -10.76 12.42 24.92
CA THR A 669 -11.38 12.63 23.62
C THR A 669 -10.46 13.37 22.66
N GLU A 670 -10.36 12.86 21.44
CA GLU A 670 -9.89 13.63 20.29
C GLU A 670 -11.09 14.37 19.69
N PHE A 671 -10.94 15.66 19.48
CA PHE A 671 -11.98 16.52 18.95
C PHE A 671 -11.67 16.85 17.49
N LEU A 672 -12.51 16.38 16.57
CA LEU A 672 -12.41 16.69 15.15
C LEU A 672 -13.53 17.66 14.76
N PRO A 673 -13.23 18.96 14.64
CA PRO A 673 -14.21 19.94 14.20
C PRO A 673 -14.46 19.75 12.70
N VAL A 674 -15.73 19.64 12.31
CA VAL A 674 -16.17 19.31 10.94
C VAL A 674 -17.36 20.17 10.52
N GLU A 675 -17.84 20.04 9.29
CA GLU A 675 -18.99 20.81 8.81
C GLU A 675 -20.32 20.10 9.13
N ARG A 676 -20.41 18.78 8.87
CA ARG A 676 -21.60 17.97 9.11
C ARG A 676 -21.23 16.51 9.36
N ILE A 677 -22.06 15.78 10.09
CA ILE A 677 -21.88 14.35 10.37
C ILE A 677 -23.11 13.58 9.92
N PHE A 678 -22.90 12.41 9.32
CA PHE A 678 -23.97 11.51 8.90
C PHE A 678 -23.65 10.05 9.28
N ASP A 679 -24.70 9.27 9.50
CA ASP A 679 -24.58 7.82 9.67
C ASP A 679 -24.47 7.08 8.34
N CYS A 680 -24.37 5.74 8.40
CA CYS A 680 -24.26 4.88 7.23
C CYS A 680 -25.43 5.02 6.24
N ASN A 681 -26.60 5.50 6.68
CA ASN A 681 -27.78 5.71 5.85
C ASN A 681 -27.84 7.14 5.28
N GLY A 682 -26.86 7.99 5.59
CA GLY A 682 -26.83 9.39 5.18
C GLY A 682 -27.75 10.28 6.03
N THR A 683 -28.20 9.81 7.20
CA THR A 683 -28.99 10.62 8.13
C THR A 683 -28.05 11.54 8.90
N ALA A 684 -28.36 12.83 8.96
CA ALA A 684 -27.53 13.83 9.64
C ALA A 684 -27.66 13.74 11.16
N HIS A 685 -26.55 13.92 11.88
CA HIS A 685 -26.47 13.95 13.34
C HIS A 685 -25.62 15.13 13.81
N LYS A 686 -25.85 15.64 15.03
CA LYS A 686 -24.99 16.71 15.60
C LYS A 686 -23.61 16.22 16.05
N PHE A 687 -23.53 14.98 16.51
CA PHE A 687 -22.32 14.35 16.99
C PHE A 687 -22.20 12.94 16.43
N GLY A 688 -21.00 12.58 16.00
CA GLY A 688 -20.61 11.19 15.73
C GLY A 688 -19.33 10.86 16.48
N PHE A 689 -19.19 9.63 16.97
CA PHE A 689 -18.01 9.23 17.72
C PHE A 689 -17.59 7.78 17.46
N HIS A 690 -16.28 7.57 17.46
CA HIS A 690 -15.66 6.25 17.59
C HIS A 690 -15.06 6.13 19.00
N LEU A 691 -15.30 5.00 19.65
CA LEU A 691 -14.95 4.77 21.04
C LEU A 691 -14.29 3.40 21.20
N THR A 692 -13.07 3.37 21.72
CA THR A 692 -12.37 2.14 22.10
C THR A 692 -12.37 2.00 23.62
N VAL A 693 -12.80 0.84 24.13
CA VAL A 693 -12.93 0.54 25.56
C VAL A 693 -12.15 -0.71 25.93
#